data_AF-A0A3M2DK29-F1
#
_entry.id   AF-A0A3M2DK29-F1
#
_cell.length_a   1.000
_cell.length_b   1.000
_cell.length_c   1.000
_cell.angle_alpha   90.00
_cell.angle_beta   90.00
_cell.angle_gamma   90.00
#
_symmetry.space_group_name_H-M   'P 1'
#
loop_
_entity.id
_entity.type
_entity.pdbx_description
1 polymer ?
#
loop_
_entity_poly.entity_id
_entity_poly.type
_entity_poly.pdbx_seq_one_letter_code
_entity_poly.pdbx_strand_id
1 'polypeptide(L)'
;MAKTILIVDDDRYTRNVLEAIFRQDRLFRSLRPTVVTASDGQEGFDAFCAHRPDVVVADLLMPRVDGFELCKRIRAHAGGDVPALFVVSGVYRDAAIAQRLRADFRAELYAKPYQVKDLVAAVARALGVDPASRRAQAARAAAPVPRSGSLVDTPLPRLLLDLLAERATGRLTIERGGVRKTVDLVMGHPVAASSNAREETLGHFLVRIGAIDDTQHRDALERAARTGSRLGEALVSSGVLDSVRLVELLAAQVRFKIARSLRWPDGTWSFEPDASAHAGGDPLDVEQIVLRGLMDTADRSAVSRQWAPHRLASLRLTARGRQLAPRFRRLLGSAFADAWADGTSLHALVRAGVPLADAELAVDALARAGLIEVEDAGDPTAEPGAVAVTLDSAESAPSLAALAEQTQSRRFAVADDEPSDEEVSGDDLYAALFGDGTEVTRLGSQPLAVVDDAVPEELVDEESGVVDVSDVDIGNAAPGAADVGRRSEHASARRKLVEEYLRVQGADHYTVLDVPRTADASTIAAAVVERKQRFSLEWYARFDLGRDYAKLEDLHRRYEAARETLLDDERRRRYDAELAGGDLGPSAPSVDAELAFKAGVAHLEAGDAAAAVARLEKAVAAAPTEPDYRATLGWARFVAGGRTDRSADAARRDLNAALEMDADHALAHEYKGRITAALGADDVEAIFHLERALDRDPRRIDALAPLAECRRRRGELRPLERTFRKLLHRMASLRLPELEARVWRQLAKLYIELGDTAHARTACESALRLAPADADAKAMLAALGGVDSDSERIRAARERWLARPDDAAAGHAWLRAAQDAGAWDAAYLAASALVARHQADDVATEMYRRFRPRFVIRAQRPVDASAWSLLAHPDDDRRIGELFDLLSPIYAAVAPLTPADLDLDDATAVADADLPPEFTRVRAYIAHALGVLEPAVHVRTDFDREVHVGAVDPPVLIVGDDVLAAPERLELAFRLGRAMTYLRPGRALGGSRPGTALKLGLLGALRSAAPSAVIPGDMDAHSAAFADQVAEAVHQMAARTRDRIHALVLDLVRGRRSINLSAWQRSLARTADRAGLLFCGDLPVAARFIADEGAVDRAAELVDYALSSEFSGLRGHLGLSIDV
;
A
#
# COMPACT_ATOMS: atom_id res chain seq x y z
N MET A 1 36.15 -39.97 0.03
CA MET A 1 35.59 -40.06 1.40
C MET A 1 34.44 -39.07 1.50
N ALA A 2 33.40 -39.40 2.27
CA ALA A 2 32.29 -38.47 2.53
C ALA A 2 32.83 -37.27 3.32
N LYS A 3 32.50 -36.05 2.86
CA LYS A 3 32.94 -34.81 3.48
C LYS A 3 31.97 -34.40 4.59
N THR A 4 32.46 -33.90 5.72
CA THR A 4 31.63 -33.50 6.85
C THR A 4 31.87 -32.03 7.20
N ILE A 5 30.79 -31.26 7.36
CA ILE A 5 30.82 -29.86 7.80
C ILE A 5 30.17 -29.79 9.18
N LEU A 6 30.87 -29.19 10.14
CA LEU A 6 30.33 -28.89 11.47
C LEU A 6 29.98 -27.40 11.57
N ILE A 7 28.76 -27.10 12.00
CA ILE A 7 28.27 -25.74 12.26
C ILE A 7 28.06 -25.59 13.76
N VAL A 8 28.72 -24.61 14.39
CA VAL A 8 28.61 -24.32 15.82
C VAL A 8 28.17 -22.87 16.00
N ASP A 9 26.93 -22.65 16.40
CA ASP A 9 26.36 -21.32 16.59
C ASP A 9 25.25 -21.47 17.65
N ASP A 10 25.06 -20.53 18.58
CA ASP A 10 24.03 -20.63 19.61
C ASP A 10 22.64 -20.23 19.08
N ASP A 11 22.59 -19.48 17.98
CA ASP A 11 21.35 -19.11 17.28
C ASP A 11 20.83 -20.24 16.38
N ARG A 12 19.67 -20.80 16.77
CA ARG A 12 19.00 -21.90 16.04
C ARG A 12 18.66 -21.52 14.60
N TYR A 13 18.28 -20.28 14.37
CA TYR A 13 17.92 -19.82 13.03
C TYR A 13 19.13 -19.83 12.09
N THR A 14 20.27 -19.27 12.53
CA THR A 14 21.52 -19.27 11.77
C THR A 14 22.01 -20.68 11.46
N ARG A 15 21.94 -21.61 12.44
CA ARG A 15 22.26 -23.03 12.22
C ARG A 15 21.40 -23.65 11.11
N ASN A 16 20.08 -23.51 11.19
CA ASN A 16 19.15 -24.08 10.20
C ASN A 16 19.37 -23.51 8.79
N VAL A 17 19.63 -22.20 8.68
CA VAL A 17 19.88 -21.53 7.41
C VAL A 17 21.18 -22.03 6.79
N LEU A 18 22.29 -22.05 7.53
CA LEU A 18 23.57 -22.56 7.06
C LEU A 18 23.50 -24.06 6.71
N GLU A 19 22.79 -24.86 7.51
CA GLU A 19 22.55 -26.28 7.24
C GLU A 19 21.79 -26.48 5.92
N ALA A 20 20.70 -25.73 5.69
CA ALA A 20 19.95 -25.78 4.44
C ALA A 20 20.83 -25.40 3.24
N ILE A 21 21.63 -24.34 3.36
CA ILE A 21 22.55 -23.88 2.30
C ILE A 21 23.58 -24.95 1.96
N PHE A 22 24.31 -25.49 2.95
CA PHE A 22 25.36 -26.47 2.66
C PHE A 22 24.80 -27.80 2.13
N ARG A 23 23.55 -28.16 2.45
CA ARG A 23 22.87 -29.34 1.89
C ARG A 23 22.30 -29.12 0.49
N GLN A 24 21.77 -27.94 0.18
CA GLN A 24 20.98 -27.69 -1.04
C GLN A 24 21.73 -26.90 -2.12
N ASP A 25 22.83 -26.21 -1.78
CA ASP A 25 23.56 -25.40 -2.75
C ASP A 25 24.23 -26.27 -3.84
N ARG A 26 24.12 -25.78 -5.09
CA ARG A 26 24.59 -26.48 -6.29
C ARG A 26 26.09 -26.77 -6.27
N LEU A 27 26.89 -25.96 -5.56
CA LEU A 27 28.33 -26.16 -5.44
C LEU A 27 28.69 -27.48 -4.72
N PHE A 28 27.88 -27.88 -3.74
CA PHE A 28 28.11 -29.08 -2.93
C PHE A 28 27.40 -30.34 -3.46
N ARG A 29 26.60 -30.24 -4.52
CA ARG A 29 25.79 -31.35 -5.08
C ARG A 29 26.58 -32.62 -5.41
N SER A 30 27.83 -32.46 -5.86
CA SER A 30 28.73 -33.58 -6.18
C SER A 30 29.40 -34.20 -4.94
N LEU A 31 29.56 -33.41 -3.87
CA LEU A 31 30.20 -33.85 -2.64
C LEU A 31 29.20 -34.47 -1.66
N ARG A 32 27.95 -33.99 -1.68
CA ARG A 32 26.88 -34.32 -0.72
C ARG A 32 27.41 -34.38 0.71
N PRO A 33 27.93 -33.26 1.25
CA PRO A 33 28.57 -33.27 2.55
C PRO A 33 27.55 -33.58 3.66
N THR A 34 27.97 -34.36 4.65
CA THR A 34 27.21 -34.54 5.89
C THR A 34 27.33 -33.25 6.69
N VAL A 35 26.21 -32.65 7.05
CA VAL A 35 26.19 -31.44 7.89
C VAL A 35 25.78 -31.83 9.30
N VAL A 36 26.66 -31.54 10.24
CA VAL A 36 26.48 -31.74 11.69
C VAL A 36 26.37 -30.36 12.33
N THR A 37 25.45 -30.20 13.27
CA THR A 37 25.22 -28.93 13.97
C THR A 37 25.45 -29.10 15.46
N ALA A 38 25.96 -28.07 16.12
CA ALA A 38 26.09 -27.98 17.57
C ALA A 38 25.63 -26.60 18.04
N SER A 39 25.01 -26.55 19.21
CA SER A 39 24.37 -25.35 19.78
C SER A 39 25.25 -24.57 20.75
N ASP A 40 26.38 -25.12 21.18
CA ASP A 40 27.38 -24.41 21.99
C ASP A 40 28.80 -24.94 21.72
N GLY A 41 29.83 -24.26 22.24
CA GLY A 41 31.22 -24.65 22.00
C GLY A 41 31.64 -25.96 22.67
N GLN A 42 30.94 -26.46 23.70
CA GLN A 42 31.23 -27.76 24.29
C GLN A 42 30.67 -28.87 23.40
N GLU A 43 29.40 -28.76 23.00
CA GLU A 43 28.76 -29.66 22.03
C GLU A 43 29.52 -29.64 20.70
N GLY A 44 30.01 -28.46 20.27
CA GLY A 44 30.84 -28.32 19.09
C GLY A 44 32.16 -29.09 19.18
N PHE A 45 32.81 -29.07 20.35
CA PHE A 45 34.02 -29.86 20.57
C PHE A 45 33.75 -31.36 20.62
N ASP A 46 32.67 -31.78 21.29
CA ASP A 46 32.27 -33.19 21.37
C ASP A 46 31.89 -33.73 19.99
N ALA A 47 31.15 -32.95 19.20
CA ALA A 47 30.80 -33.25 17.81
C ALA A 47 32.04 -33.29 16.91
N PHE A 48 33.02 -32.41 17.13
CA PHE A 48 34.30 -32.44 16.43
C PHE A 48 35.06 -33.75 16.69
N CYS A 49 35.16 -34.18 17.95
CA CYS A 49 35.80 -35.44 18.32
C CYS A 49 35.08 -36.67 17.74
N ALA A 50 33.74 -36.66 17.75
CA ALA A 50 32.92 -37.77 17.28
C ALA A 50 32.90 -37.91 15.74
N HIS A 51 32.82 -36.80 15.01
CA HIS A 51 32.54 -36.81 13.56
C HIS A 51 33.75 -36.48 12.69
N ARG A 52 34.85 -35.99 13.28
CA ARG A 52 36.08 -35.55 12.58
C ARG A 52 35.77 -34.73 11.31
N PRO A 53 35.08 -33.58 11.44
CA PRO A 53 34.66 -32.78 10.30
C PRO A 53 35.85 -32.25 9.50
N ASP A 54 35.68 -32.09 8.19
CA ASP A 54 36.67 -31.49 7.28
C ASP A 54 36.67 -29.95 7.37
N VAL A 55 35.52 -29.36 7.74
CA VAL A 55 35.33 -27.92 7.91
C VAL A 55 34.49 -27.65 9.16
N VAL A 56 34.89 -26.64 9.92
CA VAL A 56 34.14 -26.14 11.08
C VAL A 56 33.81 -24.66 10.83
N VAL A 57 32.52 -24.32 10.91
CA VAL A 57 32.01 -22.95 10.90
C VAL A 57 31.50 -22.66 12.31
N ALA A 58 32.14 -21.72 13.03
CA ALA A 58 31.82 -21.44 14.43
C ALA A 58 31.53 -19.96 14.66
N ASP A 59 30.49 -19.61 15.45
CA ASP A 59 30.38 -18.25 16.00
C ASP A 59 31.48 -18.03 17.05
N LEU A 60 32.00 -16.81 17.10
CA LEU A 60 32.99 -16.39 18.07
C LEU A 60 32.36 -16.11 19.45
N LEU A 61 31.10 -15.67 19.48
CA LEU A 61 30.38 -15.37 20.71
C LEU A 61 29.32 -16.43 20.97
N MET A 62 29.63 -17.35 21.87
CA MET A 62 28.70 -18.41 22.31
C MET A 62 28.78 -18.56 23.83
N PRO A 63 27.68 -18.94 24.51
CA PRO A 63 27.67 -19.20 25.95
C PRO A 63 28.51 -20.44 26.32
N ARG A 64 28.99 -20.49 27.57
CA ARG A 64 29.83 -21.54 28.18
C ARG A 64 31.24 -21.66 27.61
N VAL A 65 31.36 -22.02 26.33
CA VAL A 65 32.63 -22.16 25.60
C VAL A 65 32.52 -21.29 24.35
N ASP A 66 33.27 -20.19 24.34
CA ASP A 66 33.29 -19.27 23.21
C ASP A 66 34.06 -19.84 22.01
N GLY A 67 33.94 -19.19 20.85
CA GLY A 67 34.59 -19.66 19.63
C GLY A 67 36.12 -19.61 19.68
N PHE A 68 36.72 -18.77 20.53
CA PHE A 68 38.18 -18.74 20.73
C PHE A 68 38.65 -19.99 21.45
N GLU A 69 38.00 -20.33 22.56
CA GLU A 69 38.32 -21.50 23.36
C GLU A 69 38.01 -22.80 22.58
N LEU A 70 36.94 -22.82 21.79
CA LEU A 70 36.66 -23.92 20.85
C LEU A 70 37.79 -24.10 19.82
N CYS A 71 38.22 -23.03 19.14
CA CYS A 71 39.32 -23.09 18.18
C CYS A 71 40.62 -23.59 18.83
N LYS A 72 40.91 -23.15 20.05
CA LYS A 72 42.07 -23.61 20.83
C LYS A 72 42.00 -25.10 21.17
N ARG A 73 40.84 -25.60 21.61
CA ARG A 73 40.63 -27.03 21.92
C ARG A 73 40.73 -27.90 20.68
N ILE A 74 40.11 -27.49 19.57
CA ILE A 74 40.22 -28.17 18.27
C ILE A 74 41.70 -28.25 17.84
N ARG A 75 42.44 -27.13 17.94
CA ARG A 75 43.86 -27.08 17.58
C ARG A 75 44.72 -27.98 18.45
N ALA A 76 44.50 -27.99 19.76
CA ALA A 76 45.20 -28.85 20.70
C ALA A 76 44.92 -30.34 20.46
N HIS A 77 43.69 -30.68 20.07
CA HIS A 77 43.28 -32.06 19.81
C HIS A 77 43.75 -32.59 18.44
N ALA A 78 43.59 -31.81 17.37
CA ALA A 78 43.90 -32.25 16.01
C ALA A 78 45.34 -31.97 15.54
N GLY A 79 46.11 -31.16 16.29
CA GLY A 79 47.53 -30.93 16.04
C GLY A 79 47.82 -30.34 14.65
N GLY A 80 48.50 -31.10 13.78
CA GLY A 80 48.85 -30.68 12.42
C GLY A 80 47.71 -30.80 11.40
N ASP A 81 46.68 -31.60 11.70
CA ASP A 81 45.65 -32.08 10.76
C ASP A 81 44.29 -31.39 11.00
N VAL A 82 44.35 -30.11 11.35
CA VAL A 82 43.18 -29.31 11.75
C VAL A 82 42.31 -29.00 10.53
N PRO A 83 40.96 -29.16 10.63
CA PRO A 83 40.05 -28.79 9.55
C PRO A 83 40.14 -27.31 9.21
N ALA A 84 39.59 -26.90 8.07
CA ALA A 84 39.43 -25.47 7.83
C ALA A 84 38.45 -24.89 8.86
N LEU A 85 38.92 -23.87 9.59
CA LEU A 85 38.17 -23.17 10.63
C LEU A 85 37.71 -21.82 10.08
N PHE A 86 36.39 -21.66 9.96
CA PHE A 86 35.76 -20.39 9.62
C PHE A 86 35.06 -19.86 10.86
N VAL A 87 35.45 -18.67 11.30
CA VAL A 87 34.90 -18.06 12.50
C VAL A 87 34.05 -16.88 12.11
N VAL A 88 32.87 -16.81 12.67
CA VAL A 88 31.88 -15.78 12.35
C VAL A 88 31.69 -14.88 13.57
N SER A 89 31.70 -13.55 13.44
CA SER A 89 31.48 -12.66 14.59
C SER A 89 30.78 -11.35 14.25
N GLY A 90 29.78 -10.95 15.04
CA GLY A 90 29.12 -9.63 14.92
C GLY A 90 29.76 -8.50 15.72
N VAL A 91 30.64 -8.82 16.67
CA VAL A 91 31.19 -7.85 17.63
C VAL A 91 32.66 -7.56 17.35
N TYR A 92 33.44 -8.56 16.92
CA TYR A 92 34.86 -8.41 16.68
C TYR A 92 35.14 -8.23 15.18
N ARG A 93 35.47 -7.00 14.79
CA ARG A 93 35.77 -6.60 13.40
C ARG A 93 37.20 -6.11 13.19
N ASP A 94 38.03 -6.16 14.23
CA ASP A 94 39.39 -5.63 14.23
C ASP A 94 40.35 -6.53 13.43
N ALA A 95 41.21 -5.91 12.62
CA ALA A 95 42.29 -6.57 11.89
C ALA A 95 43.24 -7.34 12.82
N ALA A 96 43.47 -6.86 14.05
CA ALA A 96 44.30 -7.51 15.05
C ALA A 96 43.72 -8.88 15.48
N ILE A 97 42.39 -8.98 15.58
CA ILE A 97 41.71 -10.23 15.95
C ILE A 97 41.74 -11.21 14.78
N ALA A 98 41.50 -10.73 13.56
CA ALA A 98 41.63 -11.55 12.35
C ALA A 98 43.07 -12.08 12.18
N GLN A 99 44.08 -11.25 12.48
CA GLN A 99 45.49 -11.67 12.44
C GLN A 99 45.80 -12.72 13.50
N ARG A 100 45.31 -12.54 14.74
CA ARG A 100 45.47 -13.51 15.82
C ARG A 100 44.79 -14.84 15.53
N LEU A 101 43.56 -14.83 15.01
CA LEU A 101 42.83 -16.04 14.61
C LEU A 101 43.58 -16.83 13.53
N ARG A 102 44.16 -16.13 12.54
CA ARG A 102 44.97 -16.74 11.48
C ARG A 102 46.30 -17.30 12.02
N ALA A 103 46.99 -16.56 12.89
CA ALA A 103 48.29 -16.95 13.42
C ALA A 103 48.19 -18.12 14.40
N ASP A 104 47.28 -18.04 15.37
CA ASP A 104 47.22 -18.98 16.50
C ASP A 104 46.39 -20.23 16.17
N PHE A 105 45.32 -20.07 15.39
CA PHE A 105 44.33 -21.13 15.16
C PHE A 105 44.17 -21.53 13.70
N ARG A 106 44.84 -20.84 12.76
CA ARG A 106 44.61 -20.97 11.31
C ARG A 106 43.14 -20.79 10.92
N ALA A 107 42.44 -19.95 11.67
CA ALA A 107 41.03 -19.66 11.47
C ALA A 107 40.85 -18.37 10.67
N GLU A 108 39.88 -18.36 9.75
CA GLU A 108 39.52 -17.16 8.97
C GLU A 108 38.27 -16.50 9.56
N LEU A 109 38.36 -15.19 9.84
CA LEU A 109 37.28 -14.40 10.42
C LEU A 109 36.34 -13.83 9.34
N TYR A 110 35.05 -14.08 9.48
CA TYR A 110 33.94 -13.51 8.71
C TYR A 110 33.10 -12.61 9.63
N ALA A 111 33.22 -11.29 9.45
CA ALA A 111 32.51 -10.32 10.29
C ALA A 111 31.02 -10.23 9.88
N LYS A 112 30.08 -10.45 10.81
CA LYS A 112 28.64 -10.17 10.63
C LYS A 112 28.43 -8.63 10.56
N PRO A 113 27.73 -8.09 9.54
CA PRO A 113 27.10 -8.81 8.42
C PRO A 113 28.13 -9.21 7.34
N TYR A 114 28.16 -10.50 6.99
CA TYR A 114 28.97 -11.04 5.88
C TYR A 114 28.03 -11.51 4.77
N GLN A 115 28.51 -11.50 3.52
CA GLN A 115 27.73 -12.09 2.43
C GLN A 115 27.85 -13.61 2.51
N VAL A 116 26.70 -14.29 2.63
CA VAL A 116 26.61 -15.76 2.72
C VAL A 116 27.36 -16.46 1.58
N LYS A 117 27.34 -15.86 0.38
CA LYS A 117 28.05 -16.36 -0.81
C LYS A 117 29.58 -16.46 -0.63
N ASP A 118 30.16 -15.58 0.18
CA ASP A 118 31.62 -15.54 0.40
C ASP A 118 32.04 -16.66 1.36
N LEU A 119 31.25 -16.88 2.42
CA LEU A 119 31.43 -17.99 3.34
C LEU A 119 31.27 -19.34 2.61
N VAL A 120 30.24 -19.47 1.76
CA VAL A 120 30.01 -20.67 0.94
C VAL A 120 31.19 -20.95 0.00
N ALA A 121 31.73 -19.92 -0.67
CA ALA A 121 32.88 -20.08 -1.55
C ALA A 121 34.15 -20.50 -0.79
N ALA A 122 34.33 -20.01 0.44
CA ALA A 122 35.46 -20.38 1.28
C ALA A 122 35.38 -21.82 1.79
N VAL A 123 34.20 -22.24 2.26
CA VAL A 123 33.91 -23.64 2.64
C VAL A 123 34.09 -24.58 1.45
N ALA A 124 33.64 -24.19 0.26
CA ALA A 124 33.85 -24.99 -0.97
C ALA A 124 35.33 -25.20 -1.28
N ARG A 125 36.16 -24.14 -1.22
CA ARG A 125 37.62 -24.25 -1.41
C ARG A 125 38.26 -25.17 -0.37
N ALA A 126 37.89 -25.04 0.90
CA ALA A 126 38.39 -25.88 1.98
C ALA A 126 38.07 -27.37 1.78
N LEU A 127 36.90 -27.68 1.19
CA LEU A 127 36.50 -29.05 0.87
C LEU A 127 37.11 -29.60 -0.43
N GLY A 128 38.00 -28.85 -1.09
CA GLY A 128 38.62 -29.23 -2.35
C GLY A 128 37.71 -29.04 -3.58
N VAL A 129 36.61 -28.31 -3.44
CA VAL A 129 35.81 -27.84 -4.57
C VAL A 129 36.36 -26.50 -5.00
N ASP A 130 37.28 -26.50 -5.95
CA ASP A 130 37.77 -25.25 -6.51
C ASP A 130 36.69 -24.62 -7.41
N PRO A 131 36.07 -23.50 -6.98
CA PRO A 131 35.06 -22.81 -7.78
C PRO A 131 35.68 -22.27 -9.08
N ALA A 132 37.00 -22.01 -9.09
CA ALA A 132 37.74 -21.53 -10.24
C ALA A 132 38.02 -22.67 -11.24
N SER A 133 38.37 -23.89 -10.81
CA SER A 133 38.55 -25.04 -11.71
C SER A 133 37.25 -25.50 -12.36
N ARG A 134 36.11 -25.50 -11.64
CA ARG A 134 34.80 -25.75 -12.28
C ARG A 134 34.36 -24.61 -13.19
N ARG A 135 34.63 -23.35 -12.83
CA ARG A 135 34.43 -22.20 -13.72
C ARG A 135 35.33 -22.31 -14.96
N ALA A 136 36.58 -22.74 -14.82
CA ALA A 136 37.53 -22.90 -15.91
C ALA A 136 37.21 -24.10 -16.81
N GLN A 137 36.66 -25.19 -16.27
CA GLN A 137 36.24 -26.37 -17.04
C GLN A 137 34.90 -26.15 -17.74
N ALA A 138 33.97 -25.39 -17.13
CA ALA A 138 32.76 -24.89 -17.77
C ALA A 138 33.05 -23.77 -18.80
N ALA A 139 34.03 -22.91 -18.54
CA ALA A 139 34.47 -21.85 -19.46
C ALA A 139 35.32 -22.37 -20.63
N ARG A 140 36.14 -23.42 -20.44
CA ARG A 140 36.87 -24.08 -21.54
C ARG A 140 35.95 -24.83 -22.49
N ALA A 141 34.83 -25.35 -21.98
CA ALA A 141 33.81 -25.99 -22.81
C ALA A 141 32.95 -24.98 -23.59
N ALA A 142 33.06 -23.67 -23.31
CA ALA A 142 32.21 -22.63 -23.86
C ALA A 142 32.96 -21.31 -24.15
N ALA A 143 34.23 -21.35 -24.57
CA ALA A 143 34.99 -20.13 -24.84
C ALA A 143 34.41 -19.37 -26.05
N PRO A 144 33.87 -18.15 -25.89
CA PRO A 144 33.44 -17.34 -27.02
C PRO A 144 34.66 -16.78 -27.76
N VAL A 145 34.59 -16.75 -29.09
CA VAL A 145 35.55 -16.06 -29.97
C VAL A 145 35.26 -14.56 -29.91
N PRO A 146 36.25 -13.65 -30.06
CA PRO A 146 35.97 -12.24 -30.34
C PRO A 146 35.02 -12.11 -31.53
N ARG A 147 33.97 -11.30 -31.38
CA ARG A 147 32.94 -11.10 -32.41
C ARG A 147 32.77 -9.62 -32.68
N SER A 148 32.47 -9.27 -33.92
CA SER A 148 32.06 -7.93 -34.29
C SER A 148 31.00 -7.99 -35.37
N GLY A 149 30.22 -6.93 -35.49
CA GLY A 149 29.13 -6.87 -36.46
C GLY A 149 28.51 -5.49 -36.55
N SER A 150 27.44 -5.41 -37.35
CA SER A 150 26.62 -4.22 -37.51
C SER A 150 25.38 -4.29 -36.59
N LEU A 151 24.98 -3.15 -36.05
CA LEU A 151 23.72 -2.99 -35.32
C LEU A 151 22.49 -3.05 -36.24
N VAL A 152 22.68 -2.93 -37.56
CA VAL A 152 21.63 -3.18 -38.56
C VAL A 152 21.25 -4.65 -38.57
N ASP A 153 22.25 -5.54 -38.58
CA ASP A 153 22.04 -6.98 -38.66
C ASP A 153 21.68 -7.59 -37.30
N THR A 154 22.30 -7.08 -36.24
CA THR A 154 22.04 -7.53 -34.85
C THR A 154 21.78 -6.31 -33.97
N PRO A 155 20.51 -5.87 -33.85
CA PRO A 155 20.16 -4.75 -33.00
C PRO A 155 20.62 -4.96 -31.56
N LEU A 156 21.04 -3.88 -30.89
CA LEU A 156 21.57 -3.95 -29.53
C LEU A 156 20.66 -4.70 -28.53
N PRO A 157 19.32 -4.52 -28.51
CA PRO A 157 18.43 -5.31 -27.67
C PRO A 157 18.60 -6.82 -27.85
N ARG A 158 18.69 -7.28 -29.10
CA ARG A 158 18.86 -8.69 -29.45
C ARG A 158 20.24 -9.18 -29.05
N LEU A 159 21.28 -8.39 -29.33
CA LEU A 159 22.67 -8.69 -28.98
C LEU A 159 22.86 -8.85 -27.47
N LEU A 160 22.26 -7.98 -26.65
CA LEU A 160 22.34 -8.08 -25.19
C LEU A 160 21.65 -9.36 -24.67
N LEU A 161 20.52 -9.73 -25.26
CA LEU A 161 19.83 -10.99 -24.92
C LEU A 161 20.59 -12.23 -25.41
N ASP A 162 21.27 -12.15 -26.55
CA ASP A 162 22.17 -13.20 -27.04
C ASP A 162 23.31 -13.43 -26.04
N LEU A 163 24.01 -12.36 -25.65
CA LEU A 163 25.12 -12.40 -24.70
C LEU A 163 24.66 -12.87 -23.30
N LEU A 164 23.43 -12.55 -22.90
CA LEU A 164 22.80 -13.10 -21.69
C LEU A 164 22.58 -14.62 -21.79
N ALA A 165 21.97 -15.08 -22.88
CA ALA A 165 21.70 -16.50 -23.10
C ALA A 165 23.00 -17.32 -23.15
N GLU A 166 24.04 -16.75 -23.76
CA GLU A 166 25.39 -17.32 -23.84
C GLU A 166 26.17 -17.22 -22.52
N ARG A 167 25.67 -16.46 -21.53
CA ARG A 167 26.39 -16.13 -20.28
C ARG A 167 27.78 -15.54 -20.56
N ALA A 168 27.87 -14.70 -21.59
CA ALA A 168 29.12 -14.16 -22.07
C ALA A 168 29.75 -13.20 -21.04
N THR A 169 31.05 -13.36 -20.78
CA THR A 169 31.82 -12.46 -19.91
C THR A 169 32.89 -11.77 -20.75
N GLY A 170 32.91 -10.44 -20.71
CA GLY A 170 33.77 -9.63 -21.57
C GLY A 170 33.22 -8.23 -21.78
N ARG A 171 33.83 -7.48 -22.69
CA ARG A 171 33.47 -6.09 -22.99
C ARG A 171 32.75 -6.00 -24.32
N LEU A 172 31.52 -5.48 -24.28
CA LEU A 172 30.77 -5.08 -25.47
C LEU A 172 31.03 -3.61 -25.76
N THR A 173 31.59 -3.30 -26.93
CA THR A 173 31.76 -1.94 -27.44
C THR A 173 30.73 -1.68 -28.53
N ILE A 174 30.05 -0.53 -28.48
CA ILE A 174 29.13 -0.07 -29.52
C ILE A 174 29.46 1.35 -29.97
N GLU A 175 29.38 1.60 -31.26
CA GLU A 175 29.81 2.86 -31.88
C GLU A 175 28.83 3.34 -32.95
N ARG A 176 28.49 4.63 -32.88
CA ARG A 176 27.65 5.31 -33.89
C ARG A 176 27.91 6.81 -33.87
N GLY A 177 28.20 7.40 -35.03
CA GLY A 177 28.28 8.86 -35.18
C GLY A 177 29.24 9.56 -34.21
N GLY A 178 30.38 8.95 -33.90
CA GLY A 178 31.37 9.49 -32.95
C GLY A 178 31.08 9.19 -31.47
N VAL A 179 29.89 8.67 -31.13
CA VAL A 179 29.57 8.19 -29.79
C VAL A 179 30.04 6.74 -29.65
N ARG A 180 30.95 6.49 -28.71
CA ARG A 180 31.47 5.18 -28.33
C ARG A 180 31.04 4.86 -26.92
N LYS A 181 30.43 3.68 -26.73
CA LYS A 181 30.07 3.15 -25.42
C LYS A 181 30.68 1.78 -25.21
N THR A 182 31.14 1.52 -24.01
CA THR A 182 31.58 0.18 -23.59
C THR A 182 30.68 -0.30 -22.47
N VAL A 183 30.31 -1.57 -22.51
CA VAL A 183 29.51 -2.26 -21.49
C VAL A 183 30.28 -3.49 -21.05
N ASP A 184 30.69 -3.52 -19.79
CA ASP A 184 31.36 -4.68 -19.21
C ASP A 184 30.29 -5.67 -18.75
N LEU A 185 30.35 -6.89 -19.28
CA LEU A 185 29.40 -7.97 -19.05
C LEU A 185 30.06 -9.08 -18.22
N VAL A 186 29.34 -9.54 -17.19
CA VAL A 186 29.71 -10.71 -16.39
C VAL A 186 28.56 -11.70 -16.43
N MET A 187 28.81 -12.90 -16.94
CA MET A 187 27.76 -13.92 -17.16
C MET A 187 26.57 -13.38 -17.98
N GLY A 188 26.85 -12.47 -18.91
CA GLY A 188 25.87 -11.79 -19.74
C GLY A 188 25.18 -10.57 -19.09
N HIS A 189 25.46 -10.27 -17.82
CA HIS A 189 24.88 -9.14 -17.10
C HIS A 189 25.79 -7.91 -17.12
N PRO A 190 25.28 -6.71 -17.49
CA PRO A 190 26.00 -5.46 -17.35
C PRO A 190 26.36 -5.18 -15.89
N VAL A 191 27.63 -4.90 -15.63
CA VAL A 191 28.14 -4.48 -14.31
C VAL A 191 28.71 -3.06 -14.34
N ALA A 192 29.13 -2.59 -15.51
CA ALA A 192 29.61 -1.24 -15.72
C ALA A 192 29.35 -0.80 -17.16
N ALA A 193 29.22 0.52 -17.37
CA ALA A 193 29.19 1.11 -18.70
C ALA A 193 29.91 2.46 -18.75
N SER A 194 30.69 2.66 -19.80
CA SER A 194 31.35 3.92 -20.12
C SER A 194 30.78 4.51 -21.42
N SER A 195 30.83 5.83 -21.53
CA SER A 195 30.35 6.56 -22.70
C SER A 195 31.16 7.84 -22.84
N ASN A 196 31.52 8.19 -24.07
CA ASN A 196 32.18 9.46 -24.37
C ASN A 196 31.18 10.63 -24.58
N ALA A 197 29.87 10.39 -24.47
CA ALA A 197 28.85 11.44 -24.57
C ALA A 197 28.80 12.28 -23.29
N ARG A 198 29.00 13.60 -23.42
CA ARG A 198 29.05 14.55 -22.29
C ARG A 198 27.79 14.51 -21.41
N GLU A 199 26.62 14.43 -22.04
CA GLU A 199 25.29 14.31 -21.43
C GLU A 199 25.10 13.04 -20.58
N GLU A 200 25.97 12.03 -20.73
CA GLU A 200 25.89 10.74 -20.04
C GLU A 200 26.92 10.60 -18.91
N THR A 201 27.74 11.63 -18.69
CA THR A 201 28.69 11.69 -17.57
C THR A 201 27.96 11.78 -16.23
N LEU A 202 28.64 11.37 -15.14
CA LEU A 202 27.98 11.21 -13.83
C LEU A 202 27.34 12.52 -13.36
N GLY A 203 28.04 13.64 -13.42
CA GLY A 203 27.52 14.92 -12.98
C GLY A 203 26.30 15.40 -13.78
N HIS A 204 26.36 15.38 -15.12
CA HIS A 204 25.23 15.79 -15.96
C HIS A 204 24.01 14.86 -15.81
N PHE A 205 24.26 13.55 -15.63
CA PHE A 205 23.19 12.60 -15.32
C PHE A 205 22.51 12.92 -13.98
N LEU A 206 23.28 13.20 -12.93
CA LEU A 206 22.76 13.51 -11.61
C LEU A 206 21.95 14.82 -11.60
N VAL A 207 22.41 15.85 -12.33
CA VAL A 207 21.66 17.09 -12.52
C VAL A 207 20.33 16.83 -13.23
N ARG A 208 20.37 16.06 -14.32
CA ARG A 208 19.17 15.76 -15.12
C ARG A 208 18.05 15.08 -14.33
N ILE A 209 18.39 14.20 -13.39
CA ILE A 209 17.41 13.50 -12.55
C ILE A 209 17.07 14.27 -11.27
N GLY A 210 17.62 15.47 -11.07
CA GLY A 210 17.42 16.28 -9.87
C GLY A 210 18.09 15.72 -8.62
N ALA A 211 19.07 14.82 -8.75
CA ALA A 211 19.79 14.25 -7.61
C ALA A 211 20.83 15.22 -7.03
N ILE A 212 21.33 16.13 -7.88
CA ILE A 212 22.15 17.29 -7.50
C ILE A 212 21.73 18.48 -8.35
N ASP A 213 21.99 19.71 -7.91
CA ASP A 213 21.82 20.91 -8.73
C ASP A 213 23.11 21.30 -9.49
N ASP A 214 23.01 22.28 -10.39
CA ASP A 214 24.14 22.77 -11.20
C ASP A 214 25.28 23.37 -10.36
N THR A 215 24.95 23.93 -9.19
CA THR A 215 25.93 24.52 -8.26
C THR A 215 26.72 23.41 -7.57
N GLN A 216 26.01 22.43 -7.01
CA GLN A 216 26.58 21.25 -6.37
C GLN A 216 27.45 20.44 -7.35
N HIS A 217 27.03 20.33 -8.61
CA HIS A 217 27.82 19.70 -9.67
C HIS A 217 29.14 20.44 -9.93
N ARG A 218 29.10 21.77 -10.02
CA ARG A 218 30.29 22.61 -10.23
C ARG A 218 31.25 22.52 -9.05
N ASP A 219 30.74 22.63 -7.83
CA ASP A 219 31.53 22.57 -6.60
C ASP A 219 32.20 21.20 -6.42
N ALA A 220 31.48 20.12 -6.75
CA ALA A 220 32.03 18.77 -6.71
C ALA A 220 33.12 18.54 -7.76
N LEU A 221 33.00 19.13 -8.96
CA LEU A 221 34.04 19.09 -9.99
C LEU A 221 35.30 19.83 -9.54
N GLU A 222 35.16 21.04 -8.97
CA GLU A 222 36.30 21.81 -8.46
C GLU A 222 36.99 21.10 -7.29
N ARG A 223 36.22 20.43 -6.43
CA ARG A 223 36.76 19.63 -5.32
C ARG A 223 37.47 18.39 -5.83
N ALA A 224 36.89 17.66 -6.77
CA ALA A 224 37.53 16.51 -7.41
C ALA A 224 38.85 16.90 -8.06
N ALA A 225 38.87 18.03 -8.79
CA ALA A 225 40.09 18.56 -9.42
C ALA A 225 41.18 18.96 -8.40
N ARG A 226 40.82 19.58 -7.27
CA ARG A 226 41.77 19.96 -6.22
C ARG A 226 42.34 18.78 -5.43
N THR A 227 41.53 17.75 -5.20
CA THR A 227 41.87 16.61 -4.33
C THR A 227 42.38 15.38 -5.08
N GLY A 228 42.23 15.37 -6.41
CA GLY A 228 42.51 14.18 -7.24
C GLY A 228 41.53 13.03 -7.04
N SER A 229 40.40 13.26 -6.34
CA SER A 229 39.37 12.25 -6.08
C SER A 229 38.38 12.12 -7.25
N ARG A 230 37.64 11.01 -7.31
CA ARG A 230 36.58 10.83 -8.32
C ARG A 230 35.38 11.73 -8.00
N LEU A 231 34.62 12.16 -9.01
CA LEU A 231 33.44 13.03 -8.81
C LEU A 231 32.44 12.46 -7.77
N GLY A 232 32.20 11.14 -7.77
CA GLY A 232 31.35 10.49 -6.78
C GLY A 232 31.89 10.58 -5.35
N GLU A 233 33.21 10.47 -5.16
CA GLU A 233 33.86 10.62 -3.86
C GLU A 233 33.83 12.08 -3.38
N ALA A 234 33.96 13.04 -4.32
CA ALA A 234 33.82 14.46 -4.03
C ALA A 234 32.38 14.82 -3.58
N LEU A 235 31.36 14.19 -4.17
CA LEU A 235 29.95 14.33 -3.78
C LEU A 235 29.63 13.69 -2.42
N VAL A 236 30.30 12.57 -2.09
CA VAL A 236 30.11 11.91 -0.79
C VAL A 236 30.82 12.67 0.33
N SER A 237 32.06 13.09 0.09
CA SER A 237 32.83 13.87 1.05
C SER A 237 32.29 15.28 1.29
N SER A 238 31.46 15.82 0.37
CA SER A 238 30.74 17.08 0.59
C SER A 238 29.42 16.92 1.34
N GLY A 239 28.98 15.69 1.62
CA GLY A 239 27.69 15.41 2.24
C GLY A 239 26.48 15.64 1.33
N VAL A 240 26.70 15.88 0.03
CA VAL A 240 25.62 16.05 -0.96
C VAL A 240 24.95 14.71 -1.26
N LEU A 241 25.72 13.63 -1.30
CA LEU A 241 25.22 12.26 -1.45
C LEU A 241 25.82 11.37 -0.37
N ASP A 242 25.07 10.38 0.13
CA ASP A 242 25.66 9.30 0.91
C ASP A 242 26.20 8.18 -0.01
N SER A 243 27.03 7.29 0.55
CA SER A 243 27.68 6.23 -0.21
C SER A 243 26.72 5.16 -0.73
N VAL A 244 25.60 4.90 -0.04
CA VAL A 244 24.58 3.93 -0.47
C VAL A 244 23.83 4.50 -1.65
N ARG A 245 23.40 5.76 -1.56
CA ARG A 245 22.70 6.47 -2.61
C ARG A 245 23.56 6.62 -3.87
N LEU A 246 24.87 6.87 -3.73
CA LEU A 246 25.79 6.91 -4.86
C LEU A 246 25.82 5.59 -5.65
N VAL A 247 25.80 4.44 -4.97
CA VAL A 247 25.77 3.11 -5.63
C VAL A 247 24.48 2.91 -6.42
N GLU A 248 23.33 3.28 -5.85
CA GLU A 248 22.04 3.22 -6.57
C GLU A 248 22.04 4.09 -7.84
N LEU A 249 22.60 5.29 -7.74
CA LEU A 249 22.67 6.26 -8.82
C LEU A 249 23.67 5.84 -9.91
N LEU A 250 24.78 5.20 -9.55
CA LEU A 250 25.71 4.59 -10.51
C LEU A 250 25.05 3.46 -11.30
N ALA A 251 24.28 2.58 -10.63
CA ALA A 251 23.51 1.54 -11.31
C ALA A 251 22.46 2.16 -12.25
N ALA A 252 21.75 3.21 -11.83
CA ALA A 252 20.81 3.94 -12.67
C ALA A 252 21.50 4.59 -13.89
N GLN A 253 22.71 5.12 -13.72
CA GLN A 253 23.49 5.71 -14.81
C GLN A 253 23.92 4.66 -15.85
N VAL A 254 24.32 3.46 -15.41
CA VAL A 254 24.65 2.36 -16.33
C VAL A 254 23.44 1.98 -17.18
N ARG A 255 22.26 1.84 -16.56
CA ARG A 255 21.00 1.61 -17.29
C ARG A 255 20.71 2.73 -18.29
N PHE A 256 20.88 3.99 -17.88
CA PHE A 256 20.66 5.16 -18.72
C PHE A 256 21.57 5.17 -19.96
N LYS A 257 22.88 4.90 -19.79
CA LYS A 257 23.86 4.83 -20.89
C LYS A 257 23.48 3.77 -21.92
N ILE A 258 23.07 2.59 -21.47
CA ILE A 258 22.68 1.48 -22.36
C ILE A 258 21.35 1.80 -23.06
N ALA A 259 20.35 2.30 -22.31
CA ALA A 259 19.01 2.59 -22.84
C ALA A 259 19.04 3.57 -24.03
N ARG A 260 19.88 4.61 -23.97
CA ARG A 260 20.02 5.60 -25.06
C ARG A 260 20.57 5.05 -26.38
N SER A 261 21.05 3.81 -26.39
CA SER A 261 21.56 3.12 -27.59
C SER A 261 20.69 1.96 -28.05
N LEU A 262 19.64 1.57 -27.30
CA LEU A 262 18.76 0.44 -27.65
C LEU A 262 17.99 0.65 -28.96
N ARG A 263 17.69 1.91 -29.30
CA ARG A 263 16.96 2.28 -30.54
C ARG A 263 17.86 2.83 -31.64
N TRP A 264 19.18 2.62 -31.56
CA TRP A 264 20.07 3.00 -32.67
C TRP A 264 19.72 2.16 -33.91
N PRO A 265 19.34 2.81 -35.04
CA PRO A 265 19.00 2.10 -36.27
C PRO A 265 20.23 1.51 -36.99
N ASP A 266 21.43 2.00 -36.68
CA ASP A 266 22.69 1.65 -37.31
C ASP A 266 23.89 1.85 -36.35
N GLY A 267 25.06 1.35 -36.72
CA GLY A 267 26.30 1.43 -35.93
C GLY A 267 27.07 0.11 -35.94
N THR A 268 28.23 0.08 -35.31
CA THR A 268 29.06 -1.12 -35.18
C THR A 268 29.12 -1.59 -33.74
N TRP A 269 29.34 -2.89 -33.57
CA TRP A 269 29.61 -3.47 -32.27
C TRP A 269 30.77 -4.44 -32.32
N SER A 270 31.50 -4.56 -31.22
CA SER A 270 32.50 -5.60 -30.99
C SER A 270 32.38 -6.15 -29.57
N PHE A 271 32.50 -7.45 -29.42
CA PHE A 271 32.54 -8.13 -28.13
C PHE A 271 33.90 -8.80 -27.98
N GLU A 272 34.64 -8.35 -26.96
CA GLU A 272 35.94 -8.88 -26.57
C GLU A 272 35.77 -9.74 -25.31
N PRO A 273 35.91 -11.08 -25.41
CA PRO A 273 35.90 -11.97 -24.26
C PRO A 273 37.09 -11.65 -23.36
N ASP A 274 36.81 -11.29 -22.11
CA ASP A 274 37.86 -10.95 -21.13
C ASP A 274 37.49 -11.51 -19.75
N ALA A 275 38.28 -12.48 -19.28
CA ALA A 275 38.14 -13.08 -17.96
C ALA A 275 38.63 -12.16 -16.82
N SER A 276 39.30 -11.06 -17.16
CA SER A 276 39.85 -10.08 -16.23
C SER A 276 39.00 -8.81 -16.11
N ALA A 277 37.78 -8.76 -16.67
CA ALA A 277 36.87 -7.64 -16.50
C ALA A 277 36.59 -7.41 -15.01
N HIS A 278 37.21 -6.35 -14.46
CA HIS A 278 37.20 -6.03 -13.03
C HIS A 278 35.77 -5.66 -12.60
N ALA A 279 35.19 -6.52 -11.75
CA ALA A 279 33.90 -6.35 -11.12
C ALA A 279 33.92 -5.16 -10.13
N GLY A 280 33.32 -4.05 -10.51
CA GLY A 280 33.13 -2.88 -9.64
C GLY A 280 31.66 -2.53 -9.38
N GLY A 281 30.71 -3.20 -10.03
CA GLY A 281 29.28 -2.91 -9.90
C GLY A 281 28.44 -4.19 -9.81
N ASP A 282 27.26 -4.07 -9.19
CA ASP A 282 26.33 -5.19 -9.08
C ASP A 282 25.75 -5.57 -10.45
N PRO A 283 25.59 -6.88 -10.75
CA PRO A 283 24.97 -7.34 -11.98
C PRO A 283 23.57 -6.74 -12.17
N LEU A 284 23.34 -6.13 -13.33
CA LEU A 284 22.05 -5.55 -13.69
C LEU A 284 21.19 -6.54 -14.49
N ASP A 285 19.88 -6.43 -14.32
CA ASP A 285 18.89 -7.21 -15.05
C ASP A 285 18.81 -6.72 -16.51
N VAL A 286 19.26 -7.57 -17.45
CA VAL A 286 19.32 -7.23 -18.88
C VAL A 286 17.93 -7.11 -19.45
N GLU A 287 17.02 -8.00 -19.09
CA GLU A 287 15.64 -8.00 -19.56
C GLU A 287 14.92 -6.72 -19.14
N GLN A 288 15.15 -6.26 -17.90
CA GLN A 288 14.65 -4.97 -17.42
C GLN A 288 15.26 -3.81 -18.22
N ILE A 289 16.58 -3.78 -18.43
CA ILE A 289 17.25 -2.73 -19.19
C ILE A 289 16.71 -2.64 -20.61
N VAL A 290 16.57 -3.79 -21.28
CA VAL A 290 16.14 -3.86 -22.68
C VAL A 290 14.68 -3.45 -22.81
N LEU A 291 13.76 -4.08 -22.08
CA LEU A 291 12.33 -3.83 -22.27
C LEU A 291 11.93 -2.44 -21.78
N ARG A 292 12.33 -2.08 -20.56
CA ARG A 292 12.00 -0.77 -19.99
C ARG A 292 12.73 0.35 -20.73
N GLY A 293 13.99 0.15 -21.07
CA GLY A 293 14.76 1.12 -21.85
C GLY A 293 14.20 1.35 -23.25
N LEU A 294 13.71 0.32 -23.93
CA LEU A 294 13.01 0.48 -25.21
C LEU A 294 11.71 1.28 -25.05
N MET A 295 10.92 1.02 -24.00
CA MET A 295 9.68 1.76 -23.75
C MET A 295 9.94 3.23 -23.38
N ASP A 296 10.91 3.50 -22.50
CA ASP A 296 11.21 4.84 -22.01
C ASP A 296 11.87 5.74 -23.07
N THR A 297 12.54 5.15 -24.07
CA THR A 297 13.19 5.89 -25.17
C THR A 297 12.35 5.97 -26.44
N ALA A 298 11.12 5.45 -26.41
CA ALA A 298 10.23 5.44 -27.56
C ALA A 298 9.62 6.83 -27.85
N ASP A 299 9.63 7.24 -29.11
CA ASP A 299 8.69 8.26 -29.58
C ASP A 299 7.32 7.60 -29.76
N ARG A 300 6.40 7.91 -28.84
CA ARG A 300 5.03 7.38 -28.84
C ARG A 300 4.30 7.62 -30.15
N SER A 301 4.53 8.77 -30.78
CA SER A 301 3.86 9.11 -32.05
C SER A 301 4.41 8.27 -33.21
N ALA A 302 5.72 8.02 -33.23
CA ALA A 302 6.34 7.16 -34.22
C ALA A 302 5.93 5.69 -34.06
N VAL A 303 5.90 5.20 -32.81
CA VAL A 303 5.45 3.84 -32.50
C VAL A 303 3.98 3.65 -32.88
N SER A 304 3.11 4.61 -32.53
CA SER A 304 1.68 4.49 -32.90
C SER A 304 1.47 4.49 -34.41
N ARG A 305 2.20 5.32 -35.17
CA ARG A 305 2.17 5.29 -36.64
C ARG A 305 2.68 3.96 -37.21
N GLN A 306 3.74 3.40 -36.62
CA GLN A 306 4.32 2.12 -37.05
C GLN A 306 3.34 0.97 -36.84
N TRP A 307 2.63 0.93 -35.70
CA TRP A 307 1.80 -0.20 -35.30
C TRP A 307 0.32 -0.06 -35.67
N ALA A 308 -0.15 1.13 -36.06
CA ALA A 308 -1.50 1.37 -36.55
C ALA A 308 -1.97 0.37 -37.63
N PRO A 309 -1.21 0.05 -38.69
CA PRO A 309 -1.64 -0.93 -39.70
C PRO A 309 -1.63 -2.38 -39.20
N HIS A 310 -0.83 -2.70 -38.17
CA HIS A 310 -0.64 -4.06 -37.65
C HIS A 310 -1.48 -4.35 -36.39
N ARG A 311 -2.47 -3.51 -36.06
CA ARG A 311 -3.27 -3.67 -34.82
C ARG A 311 -4.03 -5.00 -34.76
N LEU A 312 -4.36 -5.57 -35.91
CA LEU A 312 -5.05 -6.85 -36.03
C LEU A 312 -4.10 -8.04 -36.28
N ALA A 313 -2.81 -7.79 -36.47
CA ALA A 313 -1.83 -8.82 -36.74
C ALA A 313 -1.66 -9.78 -35.55
N SER A 314 -1.40 -11.05 -35.84
CA SER A 314 -1.15 -12.08 -34.83
C SER A 314 0.29 -11.94 -34.32
N LEU A 315 0.46 -11.76 -33.00
CA LEU A 315 1.78 -11.65 -32.37
C LEU A 315 2.19 -13.01 -31.81
N ARG A 316 3.14 -13.68 -32.46
CA ARG A 316 3.63 -14.99 -32.03
C ARG A 316 4.93 -14.89 -31.26
N LEU A 317 5.09 -15.70 -30.22
CA LEU A 317 6.33 -15.78 -29.47
C LEU A 317 7.39 -16.54 -30.26
N THR A 318 8.59 -15.95 -30.35
CA THR A 318 9.77 -16.68 -30.82
C THR A 318 10.18 -17.74 -29.79
N ALA A 319 11.08 -18.65 -30.14
CA ALA A 319 11.63 -19.62 -29.18
C ALA A 319 12.21 -18.92 -27.94
N ARG A 320 12.86 -17.76 -28.14
CA ARG A 320 13.36 -16.90 -27.06
C ARG A 320 12.24 -16.21 -26.30
N GLY A 321 11.22 -15.71 -27.00
CA GLY A 321 10.02 -15.15 -26.40
C GLY A 321 9.35 -16.11 -25.42
N ARG A 322 9.17 -17.38 -25.81
CA ARG A 322 8.60 -18.41 -24.93
C ARG A 322 9.44 -18.65 -23.68
N GLN A 323 10.77 -18.70 -23.81
CA GLN A 323 11.67 -18.85 -22.67
C GLN A 323 11.60 -17.66 -21.69
N LEU A 324 11.46 -16.44 -22.22
CA LEU A 324 11.44 -15.20 -21.43
C LEU A 324 10.03 -14.72 -21.06
N ALA A 325 8.97 -15.44 -21.46
CA ALA A 325 7.58 -15.07 -21.21
C ALA A 325 7.25 -14.79 -19.74
N PRO A 326 7.67 -15.62 -18.76
CA PRO A 326 7.42 -15.31 -17.35
C PRO A 326 8.07 -14.01 -16.87
N ARG A 327 9.21 -13.62 -17.49
CA ARG A 327 9.98 -12.44 -17.10
C ARG A 327 9.37 -11.16 -17.69
N PHE A 328 9.09 -11.12 -18.99
CA PHE A 328 8.49 -9.91 -19.58
C PHE A 328 7.05 -9.70 -19.12
N ARG A 329 6.27 -10.76 -18.88
CA ARG A 329 4.91 -10.63 -18.32
C ARG A 329 4.93 -9.91 -16.97
N ARG A 330 5.91 -10.21 -16.12
CA ARG A 330 6.10 -9.50 -14.86
C ARG A 330 6.52 -8.03 -15.05
N LEU A 331 7.39 -7.77 -16.03
CA LEU A 331 7.93 -6.42 -16.29
C LEU A 331 6.92 -5.47 -16.95
N LEU A 332 6.02 -6.00 -17.78
CA LEU A 332 5.02 -5.22 -18.52
C LEU A 332 3.70 -5.03 -17.74
N GLY A 333 3.60 -5.58 -16.53
CA GLY A 333 2.46 -5.44 -15.63
C GLY A 333 1.41 -6.55 -15.76
N SER A 334 0.61 -6.73 -14.72
CA SER A 334 -0.41 -7.80 -14.62
C SER A 334 -1.47 -7.71 -15.73
N ALA A 335 -1.93 -6.51 -16.07
CA ALA A 335 -2.92 -6.31 -17.14
C ALA A 335 -2.43 -6.84 -18.50
N PHE A 336 -1.15 -6.62 -18.84
CA PHE A 336 -0.56 -7.19 -20.04
C PHE A 336 -0.35 -8.71 -19.89
N ALA A 337 0.13 -9.16 -18.73
CA ALA A 337 0.40 -10.58 -18.47
C ALA A 337 -0.84 -11.46 -18.57
N ASP A 338 -1.97 -10.98 -18.05
CA ASP A 338 -3.24 -11.69 -18.00
C ASP A 338 -3.93 -11.69 -19.38
N ALA A 339 -3.75 -10.61 -20.15
CA ALA A 339 -4.25 -10.48 -21.52
C ALA A 339 -3.41 -11.23 -22.57
N TRP A 340 -2.15 -11.53 -22.28
CA TRP A 340 -1.20 -12.06 -23.26
C TRP A 340 -1.31 -13.57 -23.45
N ALA A 341 -1.60 -14.01 -24.68
CA ALA A 341 -1.44 -15.37 -25.16
C ALA A 341 -0.61 -15.40 -26.46
N ASP A 342 -0.05 -16.56 -26.81
CA ASP A 342 0.67 -16.73 -28.09
C ASP A 342 -0.33 -16.58 -29.25
N GLY A 343 -0.09 -15.64 -30.17
CA GLY A 343 -1.03 -15.26 -31.23
C GLY A 343 -2.00 -14.13 -30.89
N THR A 344 -1.92 -13.52 -29.70
CA THR A 344 -2.74 -12.37 -29.32
C THR A 344 -2.39 -11.15 -30.20
N SER A 345 -3.40 -10.43 -30.72
CA SER A 345 -3.20 -9.18 -31.46
C SER A 345 -3.16 -7.95 -30.55
N LEU A 346 -2.60 -6.84 -31.03
CA LEU A 346 -2.65 -5.54 -30.34
C LEU A 346 -4.10 -5.14 -29.99
N HIS A 347 -5.03 -5.37 -30.91
CA HIS A 347 -6.45 -5.15 -30.69
C HIS A 347 -7.01 -6.00 -29.54
N ALA A 348 -6.59 -7.27 -29.43
CA ALA A 348 -7.00 -8.16 -28.35
C ALA A 348 -6.44 -7.73 -26.99
N LEU A 349 -5.19 -7.22 -26.94
CA LEU A 349 -4.63 -6.63 -25.72
C LEU A 349 -5.40 -5.39 -25.26
N VAL A 350 -5.78 -4.53 -26.21
CA VAL A 350 -6.60 -3.34 -25.92
C VAL A 350 -8.00 -3.71 -25.47
N ARG A 351 -8.60 -4.74 -26.09
CA ARG A 351 -9.90 -5.29 -25.67
C ARG A 351 -9.84 -5.87 -24.26
N ALA A 352 -8.71 -6.43 -23.85
CA ALA A 352 -8.49 -6.96 -22.50
C ALA A 352 -8.11 -5.88 -21.47
N GLY A 353 -8.17 -4.59 -21.82
CA GLY A 353 -7.99 -3.48 -20.88
C GLY A 353 -6.58 -2.91 -20.79
N VAL A 354 -5.64 -3.32 -21.65
CA VAL A 354 -4.33 -2.66 -21.77
C VAL A 354 -4.50 -1.36 -22.57
N PRO A 355 -4.14 -0.17 -22.05
CA PRO A 355 -4.24 1.07 -22.83
C PRO A 355 -3.50 0.97 -24.16
N LEU A 356 -4.10 1.47 -25.25
CA LEU A 356 -3.54 1.31 -26.61
C LEU A 356 -2.10 1.81 -26.72
N ALA A 357 -1.79 2.97 -26.13
CA ALA A 357 -0.43 3.50 -26.13
C ALA A 357 0.56 2.58 -25.39
N ASP A 358 0.14 1.96 -24.29
CA ASP A 358 0.99 1.05 -23.50
C ASP A 358 1.14 -0.31 -24.19
N ALA A 359 0.08 -0.80 -24.84
CA ALA A 359 0.10 -2.00 -25.67
C ALA A 359 1.04 -1.84 -26.88
N GLU A 360 0.93 -0.71 -27.61
CA GLU A 360 1.79 -0.38 -28.75
C GLU A 360 3.27 -0.27 -28.32
N LEU A 361 3.56 0.37 -27.18
CA LEU A 361 4.91 0.45 -26.62
C LEU A 361 5.47 -0.92 -26.20
N ALA A 362 4.66 -1.74 -25.54
CA ALA A 362 5.05 -3.07 -25.10
C ALA A 362 5.34 -4.00 -26.28
N VAL A 363 4.47 -4.00 -27.29
CA VAL A 363 4.63 -4.82 -28.50
C VAL A 363 5.82 -4.34 -29.32
N ASP A 364 6.03 -3.03 -29.47
CA ASP A 364 7.24 -2.49 -30.12
C ASP A 364 8.52 -2.92 -29.41
N ALA A 365 8.54 -2.88 -28.07
CA ALA A 365 9.69 -3.31 -27.28
C ALA A 365 9.97 -4.81 -27.44
N LEU A 366 8.93 -5.65 -27.40
CA LEU A 366 9.05 -7.10 -27.59
C LEU A 366 9.53 -7.46 -29.02
N ALA A 367 9.03 -6.76 -30.04
CA ALA A 367 9.41 -6.99 -31.43
C ALA A 367 10.89 -6.60 -31.67
N ARG A 368 11.32 -5.43 -31.18
CA ARG A 368 12.71 -4.96 -31.30
C ARG A 368 13.70 -5.82 -30.51
N ALA A 369 13.25 -6.45 -29.43
CA ALA A 369 14.02 -7.43 -28.67
C ALA A 369 14.06 -8.83 -29.33
N GLY A 370 13.32 -9.05 -30.42
CA GLY A 370 13.22 -10.35 -31.10
C GLY A 370 12.45 -11.40 -30.31
N LEU A 371 11.57 -10.97 -29.41
CA LEU A 371 10.77 -11.87 -28.56
C LEU A 371 9.46 -12.28 -29.21
N ILE A 372 8.98 -11.48 -30.18
CA ILE A 372 7.77 -11.76 -30.94
C ILE A 372 8.01 -11.60 -32.44
N GLU A 373 7.23 -12.33 -33.23
CA GLU A 373 7.08 -12.20 -34.67
C GLU A 373 5.66 -11.74 -34.97
N VAL A 374 5.51 -10.92 -36.02
CA VAL A 374 4.21 -10.36 -36.45
C VAL A 374 3.78 -11.09 -37.71
N GLU A 375 2.62 -11.73 -37.66
CA GLU A 375 1.96 -12.30 -38.82
C GLU A 375 0.75 -11.43 -39.18
N ASP A 376 0.86 -10.68 -40.27
CA ASP A 376 -0.27 -9.95 -40.84
C ASP A 376 -1.28 -10.93 -41.45
N ALA A 377 -2.57 -10.64 -41.29
CA ALA A 377 -3.61 -11.34 -42.05
C ALA A 377 -3.34 -11.12 -43.53
N GLY A 378 -3.02 -12.18 -44.26
CA GLY A 378 -2.56 -12.12 -45.64
C GLY A 378 -3.50 -11.32 -46.56
N ASP A 379 -2.88 -10.60 -47.49
CA ASP A 379 -3.51 -9.99 -48.66
C ASP A 379 -4.49 -10.98 -49.34
N PRO A 380 -5.77 -10.62 -49.57
CA PRO A 380 -6.72 -11.49 -50.28
C PRO A 380 -6.36 -11.78 -51.75
N THR A 381 -5.23 -11.27 -52.28
CA THR A 381 -4.87 -11.39 -53.71
C THR A 381 -3.74 -12.37 -54.03
N ALA A 382 -3.22 -13.15 -53.08
CA ALA A 382 -2.24 -14.20 -53.38
C ALA A 382 -2.92 -15.59 -53.49
N GLU A 383 -3.18 -16.02 -54.73
CA GLU A 383 -3.78 -17.32 -55.06
C GLU A 383 -3.01 -18.53 -54.49
N PRO A 384 -3.75 -19.54 -54.03
CA PRO A 384 -3.37 -20.93 -54.25
C PRO A 384 -4.48 -21.68 -55.00
N GLY A 385 -4.21 -22.05 -56.26
CA GLY A 385 -4.70 -23.28 -56.90
C GLY A 385 -6.22 -23.44 -57.05
N ALA A 386 -6.73 -23.05 -58.22
CA ALA A 386 -8.08 -23.29 -58.70
C ALA A 386 -8.60 -24.74 -58.53
N VAL A 387 -9.77 -24.89 -57.93
CA VAL A 387 -10.87 -25.74 -58.43
C VAL A 387 -12.20 -25.06 -58.11
N ALA A 388 -12.96 -24.75 -59.17
CA ALA A 388 -14.28 -24.16 -59.13
C ALA A 388 -15.36 -25.18 -58.73
N VAL A 389 -16.32 -24.75 -57.90
CA VAL A 389 -17.72 -25.22 -57.95
C VAL A 389 -18.63 -24.00 -57.74
N THR A 390 -19.57 -23.83 -58.66
CA THR A 390 -20.51 -22.71 -58.81
C THR A 390 -21.88 -22.96 -58.15
N LEU A 391 -22.49 -21.83 -57.71
CA LEU A 391 -23.92 -21.53 -57.49
C LEU A 391 -24.60 -22.28 -56.31
N ASP A 392 -25.48 -21.69 -55.49
CA ASP A 392 -26.50 -20.68 -55.79
C ASP A 392 -27.13 -20.06 -54.52
N SER A 393 -27.86 -18.95 -54.72
CA SER A 393 -28.95 -18.36 -53.91
C SER A 393 -28.68 -17.69 -52.53
N ALA A 394 -29.13 -16.43 -52.47
CA ALA A 394 -29.28 -15.56 -51.30
C ALA A 394 -30.56 -15.89 -50.50
N GLU A 395 -30.59 -15.55 -49.19
CA GLU A 395 -31.70 -14.84 -48.53
C GLU A 395 -31.39 -14.49 -47.05
N SER A 396 -31.38 -13.18 -46.77
CA SER A 396 -32.00 -12.41 -45.66
C SER A 396 -31.94 -12.89 -44.20
N ALA A 397 -31.30 -12.08 -43.33
CA ALA A 397 -31.58 -12.00 -41.88
C ALA A 397 -32.38 -10.72 -41.56
N PRO A 398 -33.31 -10.71 -40.58
CA PRO A 398 -34.26 -9.61 -40.37
C PRO A 398 -33.67 -8.41 -39.62
N SER A 399 -34.28 -7.23 -39.80
CA SER A 399 -33.86 -5.97 -39.17
C SER A 399 -34.44 -5.77 -37.76
N LEU A 400 -33.73 -4.96 -36.96
CA LEU A 400 -34.05 -4.55 -35.58
C LEU A 400 -35.44 -3.91 -35.40
N ALA A 401 -36.16 -3.55 -36.47
CA ALA A 401 -37.52 -3.05 -36.38
C ALA A 401 -38.55 -4.17 -36.04
N ALA A 402 -38.28 -5.43 -36.40
CA ALA A 402 -39.19 -6.55 -36.15
C ALA A 402 -39.23 -7.00 -34.68
N LEU A 403 -38.22 -6.63 -33.89
CA LEU A 403 -38.16 -6.92 -32.45
C LEU A 403 -38.99 -5.92 -31.60
N ALA A 404 -39.38 -4.77 -32.16
CA ALA A 404 -40.16 -3.76 -31.45
C ALA A 404 -41.69 -4.03 -31.48
N GLU A 405 -42.19 -4.81 -32.43
CA GLU A 405 -43.62 -5.16 -32.51
C GLU A 405 -44.01 -6.38 -31.63
N GLN A 406 -43.05 -7.23 -31.23
CA GLN A 406 -43.34 -8.44 -30.44
C GLN A 406 -43.55 -8.19 -28.94
N THR A 407 -43.22 -7.01 -28.43
CA THR A 407 -43.35 -6.64 -27.01
C THR A 407 -44.64 -5.88 -26.67
N GLN A 408 -45.45 -5.47 -27.67
CA GLN A 408 -46.71 -4.74 -27.43
C GLN A 408 -47.92 -5.65 -27.09
N SER A 409 -47.79 -6.97 -27.14
CA SER A 409 -48.92 -7.91 -26.95
C SER A 409 -48.95 -8.62 -25.59
N ARG A 410 -48.90 -7.88 -24.48
CA ARG A 410 -49.39 -8.35 -23.16
C ARG A 410 -49.90 -7.18 -22.30
N ARG A 411 -51.06 -6.62 -22.66
CA ARG A 411 -51.88 -5.79 -21.76
C ARG A 411 -52.72 -6.69 -20.86
N PHE A 412 -52.63 -6.52 -19.54
CA PHE A 412 -53.60 -7.06 -18.58
C PHE A 412 -54.87 -6.22 -18.59
N ALA A 413 -56.01 -6.91 -18.46
CA ALA A 413 -57.35 -6.36 -18.48
C ALA A 413 -57.67 -5.56 -17.21
N VAL A 414 -58.43 -4.48 -17.40
CA VAL A 414 -59.05 -3.62 -16.39
C VAL A 414 -60.33 -4.28 -15.88
N ALA A 415 -60.61 -4.17 -14.58
CA ALA A 415 -61.95 -4.36 -14.01
C ALA A 415 -62.42 -3.02 -13.42
N ASP A 416 -63.65 -2.67 -13.76
CA ASP A 416 -64.35 -1.42 -13.47
C ASP A 416 -64.67 -1.21 -11.98
N ASP A 417 -64.60 0.04 -11.52
CA ASP A 417 -65.68 0.65 -10.71
C ASP A 417 -65.50 2.19 -10.62
N GLU A 418 -66.60 2.93 -10.82
CA GLU A 418 -66.70 4.40 -10.77
C GLU A 418 -66.74 4.94 -9.32
N PRO A 419 -66.28 6.18 -9.05
CA PRO A 419 -66.37 6.80 -7.73
C PRO A 419 -67.62 7.69 -7.57
N SER A 420 -68.12 7.75 -6.33
CA SER A 420 -69.16 8.68 -5.87
C SER A 420 -68.56 10.00 -5.36
N ASP A 421 -69.24 11.11 -5.69
CA ASP A 421 -68.99 12.49 -5.27
C ASP A 421 -69.04 12.69 -3.75
N GLU A 422 -68.12 13.52 -3.22
CA GLU A 422 -68.43 14.49 -2.15
C GLU A 422 -67.36 15.59 -2.07
N GLU A 423 -67.75 16.82 -2.41
CA GLU A 423 -67.03 18.07 -2.18
C GLU A 423 -67.08 18.45 -0.69
N VAL A 424 -65.95 18.79 -0.05
CA VAL A 424 -65.95 19.78 1.05
C VAL A 424 -64.63 20.58 1.09
N SER A 425 -64.79 21.85 0.71
CA SER A 425 -64.28 23.09 1.34
C SER A 425 -62.82 23.17 1.77
N GLY A 426 -62.07 23.97 0.99
CA GLY A 426 -60.83 24.60 1.43
C GLY A 426 -61.07 25.55 2.61
N ASP A 427 -60.35 25.30 3.69
CA ASP A 427 -59.73 26.34 4.53
C ASP A 427 -58.91 25.77 5.71
N ASP A 428 -58.66 24.45 5.81
CA ASP A 428 -57.86 23.91 6.92
C ASP A 428 -56.77 22.90 6.50
N LEU A 429 -56.19 23.08 5.31
CA LEU A 429 -55.04 22.30 4.85
C LEU A 429 -53.70 23.01 5.16
N TYR A 430 -53.71 24.34 5.34
CA TYR A 430 -52.47 25.11 5.50
C TYR A 430 -51.89 25.02 6.92
N ALA A 431 -52.74 24.93 7.95
CA ALA A 431 -52.29 24.81 9.35
C ALA A 431 -51.89 23.36 9.72
N ALA A 432 -52.52 22.36 9.10
CA ALA A 432 -52.17 20.95 9.28
C ALA A 432 -50.88 20.56 8.53
N LEU A 433 -50.54 21.27 7.43
CA LEU A 433 -49.33 21.03 6.65
C LEU A 433 -48.10 21.85 7.11
N PHE A 434 -48.27 23.00 7.78
CA PHE A 434 -47.17 23.96 8.00
C PHE A 434 -47.05 24.53 9.44
N GLY A 435 -47.50 23.81 10.47
CA GLY A 435 -47.29 24.21 11.86
C GLY A 435 -45.91 23.87 12.43
N ASP A 436 -44.97 24.82 12.30
CA ASP A 436 -43.66 24.99 12.95
C ASP A 436 -42.80 23.76 13.35
N GLY A 437 -41.72 23.56 12.59
CA GLY A 437 -40.61 22.69 12.98
C GLY A 437 -39.42 22.54 12.02
N THR A 438 -39.21 23.47 11.07
CA THR A 438 -37.96 23.69 10.29
C THR A 438 -37.25 22.49 9.63
N GLU A 439 -37.56 22.23 8.35
CA GLU A 439 -36.67 21.56 7.37
C GLU A 439 -36.88 22.13 5.95
N VAL A 440 -35.81 22.12 5.15
CA VAL A 440 -35.64 22.81 3.86
C VAL A 440 -36.22 22.03 2.67
N THR A 441 -36.85 22.77 1.75
CA THR A 441 -37.64 22.39 0.57
C THR A 441 -36.91 21.54 -0.49
N ARG A 442 -37.55 20.44 -0.94
CA ARG A 442 -37.29 19.67 -2.19
C ARG A 442 -38.48 19.87 -3.14
N LEU A 443 -38.26 20.04 -4.45
CA LEU A 443 -39.30 19.97 -5.49
C LEU A 443 -39.68 18.48 -5.76
N GLY A 444 -40.95 18.10 -5.52
CA GLY A 444 -41.51 16.75 -5.77
C GLY A 444 -41.80 16.48 -7.26
N SER A 445 -41.77 15.28 -7.86
CA SER A 445 -42.18 13.89 -7.55
C SER A 445 -43.69 13.67 -7.31
N GLN A 446 -44.38 13.10 -8.31
CA GLN A 446 -45.64 12.37 -8.11
C GLN A 446 -45.34 10.87 -7.90
N PRO A 447 -46.01 10.18 -6.95
CA PRO A 447 -45.84 8.75 -6.70
C PRO A 447 -46.84 7.88 -7.48
N LEU A 448 -46.39 6.68 -7.87
CA LEU A 448 -47.24 5.56 -8.30
C LEU A 448 -47.97 4.98 -7.07
N ALA A 449 -49.26 4.68 -7.24
CA ALA A 449 -50.19 4.25 -6.21
C ALA A 449 -49.78 2.93 -5.50
N VAL A 450 -49.90 2.91 -4.17
CA VAL A 450 -49.88 1.71 -3.32
C VAL A 450 -51.22 1.65 -2.57
N VAL A 451 -51.85 0.48 -2.59
CA VAL A 451 -53.11 0.18 -1.90
C VAL A 451 -52.82 -0.16 -0.43
N ASP A 452 -53.59 0.44 0.47
CA ASP A 452 -53.61 0.23 1.93
C ASP A 452 -53.83 -1.24 2.34
N ASP A 453 -53.05 -1.73 3.32
CA ASP A 453 -53.61 -2.23 4.60
C ASP A 453 -52.50 -2.68 5.59
N ALA A 454 -52.49 -2.00 6.75
CA ALA A 454 -52.10 -2.42 8.11
C ALA A 454 -50.67 -2.94 8.45
N VAL A 455 -50.18 -2.46 9.61
CA VAL A 455 -49.21 -3.03 10.62
C VAL A 455 -48.06 -2.04 10.98
N PRO A 456 -47.66 -1.92 12.29
CA PRO A 456 -47.39 -0.63 12.95
C PRO A 456 -45.94 -0.15 13.07
N GLU A 457 -45.83 1.13 13.43
CA GLU A 457 -44.68 1.97 13.84
C GLU A 457 -43.47 1.21 14.44
N GLU A 458 -42.49 0.84 13.62
CA GLU A 458 -41.08 0.66 14.06
C GLU A 458 -40.07 0.51 12.89
N LEU A 459 -40.05 1.42 11.88
CA LEU A 459 -38.99 1.43 10.85
C LEU A 459 -38.65 2.86 10.42
N VAL A 460 -37.57 3.42 10.99
CA VAL A 460 -36.95 4.68 10.57
C VAL A 460 -35.74 4.37 9.70
N ASP A 461 -35.91 4.05 8.40
CA ASP A 461 -34.78 4.11 7.43
C ASP A 461 -35.12 4.07 5.92
N GLU A 462 -36.34 4.35 5.46
CA GLU A 462 -36.68 4.15 4.02
C GLU A 462 -36.20 5.24 3.03
N GLU A 463 -35.76 6.43 3.47
CA GLU A 463 -35.19 7.47 2.57
C GLU A 463 -33.66 7.35 2.32
N SER A 464 -33.05 6.33 2.91
CA SER A 464 -31.61 6.16 2.93
C SER A 464 -31.13 5.61 1.57
N GLY A 465 -30.62 6.49 0.69
CA GLY A 465 -29.85 6.14 -0.52
C GLY A 465 -28.53 5.40 -0.23
N VAL A 466 -28.44 4.79 0.95
CA VAL A 466 -27.40 3.87 1.40
C VAL A 466 -27.71 2.48 0.87
N VAL A 467 -26.68 1.87 0.29
CA VAL A 467 -26.69 0.48 -0.14
C VAL A 467 -25.78 -0.29 0.80
N ASP A 468 -26.36 -1.17 1.63
CA ASP A 468 -25.59 -2.15 2.39
C ASP A 468 -25.01 -3.17 1.41
N VAL A 469 -23.70 -3.33 1.46
CA VAL A 469 -22.95 -4.23 0.57
C VAL A 469 -22.11 -5.24 1.35
N SER A 470 -22.36 -5.36 2.66
CA SER A 470 -21.66 -6.29 3.55
C SER A 470 -21.87 -7.76 3.17
N ASP A 471 -22.99 -8.07 2.50
CA ASP A 471 -23.36 -9.41 2.02
C ASP A 471 -23.02 -9.66 0.53
N VAL A 472 -22.46 -8.67 -0.17
CA VAL A 472 -22.13 -8.78 -1.60
C VAL A 472 -20.81 -9.53 -1.76
N ASP A 473 -20.93 -10.83 -2.01
CA ASP A 473 -19.78 -11.71 -2.24
C ASP A 473 -19.25 -11.58 -3.68
N ILE A 474 -18.32 -10.66 -3.90
CA ILE A 474 -17.62 -10.47 -5.17
C ILE A 474 -16.45 -11.45 -5.28
N GLY A 475 -16.77 -12.73 -5.31
CA GLY A 475 -15.79 -13.79 -5.53
C GLY A 475 -15.69 -14.16 -7.01
N ASN A 476 -14.46 -14.25 -7.54
CA ASN A 476 -14.14 -14.93 -8.80
C ASN A 476 -15.11 -16.11 -9.10
N ALA A 477 -15.99 -15.97 -10.09
CA ALA A 477 -16.88 -17.05 -10.52
C ALA A 477 -16.11 -18.02 -11.44
N ALA A 478 -16.23 -19.37 -11.42
CA ALA A 478 -16.77 -20.42 -10.55
C ALA A 478 -16.20 -21.78 -11.14
N PRO A 479 -16.42 -23.02 -10.63
CA PRO A 479 -17.69 -23.52 -10.11
C PRO A 479 -17.62 -24.33 -8.79
N GLY A 480 -18.77 -24.38 -8.12
CA GLY A 480 -19.19 -25.51 -7.29
C GLY A 480 -19.20 -25.23 -5.79
N ALA A 481 -20.40 -25.01 -5.25
CA ALA A 481 -20.97 -25.52 -3.98
C ALA A 481 -20.11 -25.60 -2.69
N ALA A 482 -18.89 -25.06 -2.66
CA ALA A 482 -17.91 -25.30 -1.61
C ALA A 482 -17.65 -24.07 -0.73
N ASP A 483 -18.11 -22.86 -1.12
CA ASP A 483 -17.68 -21.62 -0.45
C ASP A 483 -18.66 -21.07 0.60
N VAL A 484 -19.95 -21.40 0.51
CA VAL A 484 -20.86 -21.40 1.68
C VAL A 484 -20.33 -22.41 2.73
N GLY A 485 -19.76 -23.52 2.22
CA GLY A 485 -19.00 -24.48 3.00
C GLY A 485 -17.73 -23.88 3.61
N ARG A 486 -16.95 -23.04 2.91
CA ARG A 486 -15.66 -22.53 3.40
C ARG A 486 -15.74 -21.36 4.39
N ARG A 487 -16.75 -20.49 4.31
CA ARG A 487 -16.99 -19.49 5.38
C ARG A 487 -17.55 -20.14 6.64
N SER A 488 -18.40 -21.15 6.48
CA SER A 488 -18.80 -22.09 7.54
C SER A 488 -17.61 -22.91 8.06
N GLU A 489 -16.70 -23.38 7.20
CA GLU A 489 -15.51 -24.16 7.56
C GLU A 489 -14.45 -23.30 8.20
N HIS A 490 -14.26 -22.03 7.83
CA HIS A 490 -13.28 -21.14 8.51
C HIS A 490 -13.76 -20.84 9.93
N ALA A 491 -15.03 -20.46 10.10
CA ALA A 491 -15.63 -20.28 11.42
C ALA A 491 -15.67 -21.59 12.23
N SER A 492 -15.98 -22.72 11.58
CA SER A 492 -15.96 -24.06 12.21
C SER A 492 -14.55 -24.54 12.52
N ALA A 493 -13.55 -24.26 11.69
CA ALA A 493 -12.16 -24.68 11.89
C ALA A 493 -11.55 -23.87 13.02
N ARG A 494 -11.78 -22.56 13.04
CA ARG A 494 -11.38 -21.69 14.16
C ARG A 494 -12.05 -22.13 15.46
N ARG A 495 -13.35 -22.45 15.44
CA ARG A 495 -14.08 -22.97 16.61
C ARG A 495 -13.52 -24.32 17.09
N LYS A 496 -13.35 -25.30 16.18
CA LYS A 496 -12.77 -26.62 16.50
C LYS A 496 -11.34 -26.54 17.03
N LEU A 497 -10.52 -25.64 16.48
CA LEU A 497 -9.17 -25.38 16.96
C LEU A 497 -9.18 -24.81 18.38
N VAL A 498 -10.02 -23.82 18.64
CA VAL A 498 -10.14 -23.20 19.96
C VAL A 498 -10.70 -24.19 20.98
N GLU A 499 -11.72 -24.98 20.63
CA GLU A 499 -12.29 -26.03 21.49
C GLU A 499 -11.24 -27.08 21.87
N GLU A 500 -10.48 -27.61 20.89
CA GLU A 500 -9.43 -28.59 21.17
C GLU A 500 -8.29 -27.98 22.00
N TYR A 501 -7.88 -26.76 21.65
CA TYR A 501 -6.84 -26.04 22.38
C TYR A 501 -7.23 -25.88 23.85
N LEU A 502 -8.48 -25.53 24.13
CA LEU A 502 -9.00 -25.41 25.50
C LEU A 502 -9.12 -26.78 26.18
N ARG A 503 -9.53 -27.84 25.48
CA ARG A 503 -9.65 -29.21 26.01
C ARG A 503 -8.32 -29.76 26.55
N VAL A 504 -7.21 -29.48 25.84
CA VAL A 504 -5.90 -30.02 26.21
C VAL A 504 -5.12 -29.14 27.20
N GLN A 505 -5.64 -27.98 27.59
CA GLN A 505 -5.02 -27.18 28.65
C GLN A 505 -5.17 -27.88 30.00
N GLY A 506 -4.04 -28.11 30.69
CA GLY A 506 -4.04 -28.81 31.99
C GLY A 506 -4.34 -30.31 31.92
N ALA A 507 -4.45 -30.90 30.73
CA ALA A 507 -4.77 -32.31 30.54
C ALA A 507 -3.52 -33.21 30.61
N ASP A 508 -3.66 -34.43 31.16
CA ASP A 508 -2.60 -35.45 31.14
C ASP A 508 -2.35 -35.99 29.71
N HIS A 509 -1.20 -36.63 29.45
CA HIS A 509 -0.82 -37.07 28.11
C HIS A 509 -1.80 -38.08 27.50
N TYR A 510 -2.52 -38.85 28.34
CA TYR A 510 -3.58 -39.76 27.90
C TYR A 510 -4.81 -38.98 27.43
N THR A 511 -5.20 -37.97 28.19
CA THR A 511 -6.32 -37.09 27.87
C THR A 511 -6.01 -36.22 26.65
N VAL A 512 -4.77 -35.72 26.51
CA VAL A 512 -4.31 -34.98 25.31
C VAL A 512 -4.53 -35.80 24.03
N LEU A 513 -4.21 -37.09 24.06
CA LEU A 513 -4.39 -38.00 22.92
C LEU A 513 -5.79 -38.65 22.86
N ASP A 514 -6.62 -38.45 23.89
CA ASP A 514 -7.96 -39.04 24.03
C ASP A 514 -7.95 -40.58 24.02
N VAL A 515 -6.99 -41.16 24.75
CA VAL A 515 -6.83 -42.61 24.89
C VAL A 515 -6.93 -43.01 26.36
N PRO A 516 -7.52 -44.18 26.68
CA PRO A 516 -7.54 -44.66 28.05
C PRO A 516 -6.13 -44.99 28.53
N ARG A 517 -5.88 -44.88 29.84
CA ARG A 517 -4.56 -45.22 30.44
C ARG A 517 -4.12 -46.66 30.16
N THR A 518 -5.07 -47.54 29.84
CA THR A 518 -4.85 -48.94 29.46
C THR A 518 -4.51 -49.16 27.99
N ALA A 519 -4.42 -48.10 27.15
CA ALA A 519 -4.16 -48.21 25.72
C ALA A 519 -2.77 -48.81 25.43
N ASP A 520 -2.66 -49.70 24.44
CA ASP A 520 -1.37 -50.24 24.03
C ASP A 520 -0.57 -49.25 23.16
N ALA A 521 0.73 -49.53 22.95
CA ALA A 521 1.61 -48.65 22.17
C ALA A 521 1.14 -48.44 20.72
N SER A 522 0.48 -49.46 20.14
CA SER A 522 -0.16 -49.41 18.83
C SER A 522 -1.27 -48.35 18.79
N THR A 523 -2.16 -48.39 19.78
CA THR A 523 -3.30 -47.46 19.89
C THR A 523 -2.84 -46.04 20.16
N ILE A 524 -1.80 -45.86 20.98
CA ILE A 524 -1.21 -44.54 21.26
C ILE A 524 -0.54 -43.97 20.00
N ALA A 525 0.23 -44.77 19.27
CA ALA A 525 0.87 -44.33 18.03
C ALA A 525 -0.17 -43.93 16.98
N ALA A 526 -1.25 -44.71 16.87
CA ALA A 526 -2.38 -44.40 16.00
C ALA A 526 -3.07 -43.08 16.41
N ALA A 527 -3.32 -42.88 17.70
CA ALA A 527 -3.96 -41.66 18.22
C ALA A 527 -3.11 -40.40 17.98
N VAL A 528 -1.77 -40.48 18.09
CA VAL A 528 -0.88 -39.35 17.78
C VAL A 528 -0.97 -38.98 16.30
N VAL A 529 -0.94 -39.98 15.42
CA VAL A 529 -1.05 -39.78 13.98
C VAL A 529 -2.42 -39.17 13.64
N GLU A 530 -3.50 -39.70 14.21
CA GLU A 530 -4.86 -39.20 14.02
C GLU A 530 -4.98 -37.72 14.46
N ARG A 531 -4.52 -37.37 15.67
CA ARG A 531 -4.63 -36.00 16.21
C ARG A 531 -3.85 -34.99 15.37
N LYS A 532 -2.63 -35.34 14.93
CA LYS A 532 -1.82 -34.49 14.06
C LYS A 532 -2.39 -34.35 12.65
N GLN A 533 -3.04 -35.39 12.14
CA GLN A 533 -3.76 -35.29 10.86
C GLN A 533 -4.99 -34.40 10.99
N ARG A 534 -5.75 -34.54 12.09
CA ARG A 534 -6.96 -33.77 12.38
C ARG A 534 -6.68 -32.29 12.63
N PHE A 535 -5.54 -31.95 13.22
CA PHE A 535 -5.08 -30.58 13.47
C PHE A 535 -3.81 -30.24 12.68
N SER A 536 -3.72 -30.65 11.42
CA SER A 536 -2.47 -30.49 10.67
C SER A 536 -2.14 -29.03 10.36
N LEU A 537 -0.86 -28.66 10.49
CA LEU A 537 -0.36 -27.32 10.17
C LEU A 537 -0.61 -26.95 8.71
N GLU A 538 -0.47 -27.93 7.81
CA GLU A 538 -0.69 -27.75 6.37
C GLU A 538 -2.16 -27.49 6.03
N TRP A 539 -3.10 -28.20 6.67
CA TRP A 539 -4.54 -27.99 6.46
C TRP A 539 -5.02 -26.71 7.11
N TYR A 540 -4.49 -26.31 8.26
CA TYR A 540 -4.90 -25.05 8.91
C TYR A 540 -4.21 -23.81 8.32
N ALA A 541 -3.08 -23.95 7.61
CA ALA A 541 -2.42 -22.87 6.87
C ALA A 541 -3.28 -22.26 5.75
N ARG A 542 -4.37 -22.92 5.36
CA ARG A 542 -5.35 -22.42 4.38
C ARG A 542 -6.38 -21.43 4.96
N PHE A 543 -6.39 -21.24 6.28
CA PHE A 543 -7.29 -20.31 6.96
C PHE A 543 -6.49 -19.13 7.57
N ASP A 544 -7.02 -17.92 7.50
CA ASP A 544 -6.43 -16.77 8.20
C ASP A 544 -6.78 -16.86 9.69
N LEU A 545 -5.88 -17.44 10.49
CA LEU A 545 -6.06 -17.67 11.92
C LEU A 545 -5.56 -16.51 12.79
N GLY A 546 -4.85 -15.53 12.22
CA GLY A 546 -4.26 -14.41 12.97
C GLY A 546 -3.56 -14.86 14.26
N ARG A 547 -4.04 -14.35 15.41
CA ARG A 547 -3.49 -14.66 16.75
C ARG A 547 -3.73 -16.10 17.21
N ASP A 548 -4.67 -16.82 16.60
CA ASP A 548 -5.00 -18.21 16.98
C ASP A 548 -4.03 -19.24 16.37
N TYR A 549 -3.16 -18.85 15.43
CA TYR A 549 -2.14 -19.74 14.86
C TYR A 549 -1.18 -20.28 15.92
N ALA A 550 -0.84 -19.46 16.93
CA ALA A 550 0.01 -19.88 18.05
C ALA A 550 -0.60 -21.03 18.87
N LYS A 551 -1.94 -21.17 18.90
CA LYS A 551 -2.64 -22.26 19.59
C LYS A 551 -2.44 -23.60 18.87
N LEU A 552 -2.39 -23.58 17.55
CA LEU A 552 -2.18 -24.76 16.71
C LEU A 552 -0.76 -25.32 16.89
N GLU A 553 0.25 -24.45 16.94
CA GLU A 553 1.63 -24.87 17.20
C GLU A 553 1.80 -25.45 18.61
N ASP A 554 1.09 -24.91 19.60
CA ASP A 554 1.10 -25.45 20.96
C ASP A 554 0.46 -26.85 21.05
N LEU A 555 -0.66 -27.08 20.34
CA LEU A 555 -1.29 -28.40 20.24
C LEU A 555 -0.33 -29.47 19.72
N HIS A 556 0.37 -29.17 18.62
CA HIS A 556 1.34 -30.09 18.02
C HIS A 556 2.52 -30.40 18.94
N ARG A 557 3.00 -29.40 19.68
CA ARG A 557 4.05 -29.59 20.68
C ARG A 557 3.60 -30.57 21.78
N ARG A 558 2.35 -30.45 22.23
CA ARG A 558 1.77 -31.35 23.25
C ARG A 558 1.53 -32.76 22.73
N TYR A 559 1.09 -32.92 21.49
CA TYR A 559 0.97 -34.25 20.87
C TYR A 559 2.32 -34.96 20.77
N GLU A 560 3.38 -34.23 20.45
CA GLU A 560 4.74 -34.79 20.44
C GLU A 560 5.23 -35.16 21.84
N ALA A 561 5.03 -34.29 22.84
CA ALA A 561 5.38 -34.58 24.22
C ALA A 561 4.65 -35.83 24.76
N ALA A 562 3.36 -35.97 24.42
CA ALA A 562 2.58 -37.15 24.76
C ALA A 562 3.10 -38.41 24.04
N ARG A 563 3.47 -38.31 22.76
CA ARG A 563 4.09 -39.42 22.00
C ARG A 563 5.39 -39.88 22.63
N GLU A 564 6.30 -38.94 22.92
CA GLU A 564 7.64 -39.23 23.45
C GLU A 564 7.60 -39.82 24.87
N THR A 565 6.54 -39.54 25.62
CA THR A 565 6.34 -40.04 26.97
C THR A 565 5.59 -41.37 26.99
N LEU A 566 4.53 -41.51 26.20
CA LEU A 566 3.64 -42.67 26.25
C LEU A 566 4.04 -43.84 25.33
N LEU A 567 4.87 -43.61 24.31
CA LEU A 567 5.40 -44.70 23.47
C LEU A 567 6.72 -45.30 23.98
N ASP A 568 7.33 -44.69 24.98
CA ASP A 568 8.51 -45.21 25.65
C ASP A 568 8.10 -45.94 26.94
N ASP A 569 8.36 -47.24 27.01
CA ASP A 569 7.90 -48.09 28.11
C ASP A 569 8.44 -47.67 29.49
N GLU A 570 9.61 -47.05 29.56
CA GLU A 570 10.22 -46.61 30.81
C GLU A 570 9.67 -45.25 31.25
N ARG A 571 9.54 -44.30 30.32
CA ARG A 571 8.93 -42.99 30.57
C ARG A 571 7.45 -43.10 30.88
N ARG A 572 6.71 -43.97 30.17
CA ARG A 572 5.29 -44.22 30.44
C ARG A 572 5.08 -44.77 31.84
N ARG A 573 5.88 -45.75 32.27
CA ARG A 573 5.80 -46.29 33.64
C ARG A 573 6.11 -45.24 34.70
N ARG A 574 7.08 -44.35 34.45
CA ARG A 574 7.39 -43.23 35.35
C ARG A 574 6.23 -42.21 35.40
N TYR A 575 5.69 -41.86 34.24
CA TYR A 575 4.55 -40.96 34.11
C TYR A 575 3.26 -41.51 34.74
N ASP A 576 3.01 -42.82 34.62
CA ASP A 576 1.90 -43.51 35.27
C ASP A 576 2.07 -43.55 36.80
N ALA A 577 3.31 -43.71 37.27
CA ALA A 577 3.62 -43.63 38.69
C ALA A 577 3.45 -42.21 39.24
N GLU A 578 3.81 -41.18 38.47
CA GLU A 578 3.58 -39.76 38.80
C GLU A 578 2.08 -39.43 38.84
N LEU A 579 1.30 -39.92 37.86
CA LEU A 579 -0.17 -39.78 37.82
C LEU A 579 -0.88 -40.56 38.94
N ALA A 580 -0.31 -41.68 39.41
CA ALA A 580 -0.83 -42.47 40.53
C ALA A 580 -0.38 -41.95 41.91
N GLY A 581 0.72 -41.19 41.95
CA GLY A 581 1.35 -40.66 43.17
C GLY A 581 0.85 -39.29 43.62
N GLY A 582 -0.07 -38.66 42.88
CA GLY A 582 -0.68 -37.38 43.25
C GLY A 582 0.25 -36.16 43.21
N ASP A 583 1.49 -36.32 42.75
CA ASP A 583 2.48 -35.24 42.66
C ASP A 583 2.95 -35.13 41.20
N LEU A 584 2.08 -34.54 40.38
CA LEU A 584 2.47 -34.07 39.05
C LEU A 584 3.35 -32.83 39.26
N GLY A 585 4.62 -32.92 38.85
CA GLY A 585 5.42 -31.75 38.54
C GLY A 585 4.62 -30.79 37.64
N PRO A 586 4.92 -29.49 37.69
CA PRO A 586 3.93 -28.43 37.56
C PRO A 586 2.97 -28.61 36.40
N SER A 587 1.74 -28.94 36.75
CA SER A 587 0.57 -28.82 35.87
C SER A 587 0.59 -27.44 35.23
N ALA A 588 0.33 -27.39 33.92
CA ALA A 588 -0.07 -26.14 33.28
C ALA A 588 -1.14 -25.46 34.16
N PRO A 589 -1.08 -24.12 34.32
CA PRO A 589 -1.96 -23.40 35.23
C PRO A 589 -3.41 -23.78 34.97
N SER A 590 -4.14 -24.09 36.04
CA SER A 590 -5.56 -24.40 35.95
C SER A 590 -6.30 -23.23 35.28
N VAL A 591 -7.44 -23.51 34.63
CA VAL A 591 -8.28 -22.46 34.04
C VAL A 591 -8.61 -21.38 35.08
N ASP A 592 -8.79 -21.76 36.34
CA ASP A 592 -9.00 -20.84 37.46
C ASP A 592 -7.77 -19.97 37.77
N ALA A 593 -6.54 -20.50 37.67
CA ALA A 593 -5.31 -19.74 37.83
C ALA A 593 -5.15 -18.70 36.71
N GLU A 594 -5.43 -19.09 35.46
CA GLU A 594 -5.36 -18.23 34.29
C GLU A 594 -6.44 -17.13 34.30
N LEU A 595 -7.66 -17.45 34.72
CA LEU A 595 -8.73 -16.48 34.93
C LEU A 595 -8.40 -15.51 36.07
N ALA A 596 -7.81 -16.00 37.16
CA ALA A 596 -7.35 -15.17 38.27
C ALA A 596 -6.22 -14.24 37.84
N PHE A 597 -5.27 -14.71 37.03
CA PHE A 597 -4.19 -13.89 36.47
C PHE A 597 -4.74 -12.78 35.57
N LYS A 598 -5.62 -13.12 34.61
CA LYS A 598 -6.27 -12.13 33.73
C LYS A 598 -7.07 -11.08 34.50
N ALA A 599 -7.84 -11.52 35.50
CA ALA A 599 -8.56 -10.59 36.37
C ALA A 599 -7.60 -9.68 37.16
N GLY A 600 -6.47 -10.22 37.64
CA GLY A 600 -5.44 -9.45 38.33
C GLY A 600 -4.78 -8.38 37.45
N VAL A 601 -4.44 -8.72 36.21
CA VAL A 601 -3.92 -7.76 35.22
C VAL A 601 -4.96 -6.67 34.91
N ALA A 602 -6.22 -7.04 34.70
CA ALA A 602 -7.29 -6.07 34.45
C ALA A 602 -7.49 -5.10 35.62
N HIS A 603 -7.36 -5.56 36.87
CA HIS A 603 -7.40 -4.68 38.05
C HIS A 603 -6.20 -3.73 38.12
N LEU A 604 -5.00 -4.16 37.72
CA LEU A 604 -3.84 -3.27 37.63
C LEU A 604 -4.05 -2.18 36.58
N GLU A 605 -4.62 -2.52 35.42
CA GLU A 605 -4.95 -1.55 34.37
C GLU A 605 -6.04 -0.57 34.81
N ALA A 606 -7.01 -1.03 35.60
CA ALA A 606 -8.03 -0.19 36.21
C ALA A 606 -7.53 0.65 37.40
N GLY A 607 -6.27 0.48 37.83
CA GLY A 607 -5.66 1.20 38.95
C GLY A 607 -5.98 0.66 40.35
N ASP A 608 -6.74 -0.44 40.46
CA ASP A 608 -7.05 -1.10 41.73
C ASP A 608 -5.97 -2.14 42.09
N ALA A 609 -4.84 -1.63 42.59
CA ALA A 609 -3.70 -2.46 42.93
C ALA A 609 -3.96 -3.44 44.08
N ALA A 610 -4.88 -3.12 45.00
CA ALA A 610 -5.22 -4.00 46.12
C ALA A 610 -6.03 -5.21 45.65
N ALA A 611 -7.04 -5.01 44.80
CA ALA A 611 -7.79 -6.10 44.19
C ALA A 611 -6.91 -6.93 43.26
N ALA A 612 -5.98 -6.29 42.54
CA ALA A 612 -5.01 -7.00 41.70
C ALA A 612 -4.13 -7.95 42.51
N VAL A 613 -3.56 -7.51 43.64
CA VAL A 613 -2.77 -8.38 44.52
C VAL A 613 -3.58 -9.59 44.95
N ALA A 614 -4.82 -9.40 45.40
CA ALA A 614 -5.67 -10.51 45.85
C ALA A 614 -5.97 -11.54 44.74
N ARG A 615 -6.12 -11.10 43.48
CA ARG A 615 -6.34 -12.00 42.33
C ARG A 615 -5.06 -12.70 41.88
N LEU A 616 -3.94 -11.98 41.87
CA LEU A 616 -2.63 -12.53 41.50
C LEU A 616 -2.08 -13.49 42.55
N GLU A 617 -2.37 -13.28 43.84
CA GLU A 617 -2.06 -14.25 44.89
C GLU A 617 -2.79 -15.57 44.69
N LYS A 618 -4.05 -15.53 44.25
CA LYS A 618 -4.79 -16.74 43.88
C LYS A 618 -4.18 -17.43 42.67
N ALA A 619 -3.74 -16.67 41.66
CA ALA A 619 -3.07 -17.22 40.48
C ALA A 619 -1.74 -17.89 40.84
N VAL A 620 -0.89 -17.24 41.65
CA VAL A 620 0.39 -17.79 42.11
C VAL A 620 0.19 -18.98 43.06
N ALA A 621 -0.84 -18.97 43.90
CA ALA A 621 -1.15 -20.11 44.76
C ALA A 621 -1.61 -21.34 43.96
N ALA A 622 -2.37 -21.12 42.88
CA ALA A 622 -2.86 -22.18 42.01
C ALA A 622 -1.80 -22.68 41.01
N ALA A 623 -0.82 -21.85 40.64
CA ALA A 623 0.28 -22.19 39.75
C ALA A 623 1.61 -21.57 40.24
N PRO A 624 2.22 -22.15 41.29
CA PRO A 624 3.40 -21.58 41.94
C PRO A 624 4.67 -21.61 41.08
N THR A 625 4.64 -22.33 39.97
CA THR A 625 5.76 -22.51 39.03
C THR A 625 5.70 -21.58 37.82
N GLU A 626 4.73 -20.68 37.75
CA GLU A 626 4.60 -19.72 36.65
C GLU A 626 5.34 -18.40 36.94
N PRO A 627 6.43 -18.07 36.22
CA PRO A 627 7.25 -16.89 36.49
C PRO A 627 6.51 -15.58 36.18
N ASP A 628 5.63 -15.55 35.16
CA ASP A 628 4.82 -14.37 34.80
C ASP A 628 3.88 -13.98 35.94
N TYR A 629 3.24 -14.97 36.59
CA TYR A 629 2.30 -14.73 37.67
C TYR A 629 2.99 -14.12 38.88
N ARG A 630 4.18 -14.64 39.21
CA ARG A 630 5.02 -14.12 40.30
C ARG A 630 5.59 -12.75 39.99
N ALA A 631 6.06 -12.51 38.77
CA ALA A 631 6.59 -11.22 38.36
C ALA A 631 5.52 -10.12 38.45
N THR A 632 4.32 -10.38 37.93
CA THR A 632 3.19 -9.44 37.99
C THR A 632 2.69 -9.25 39.41
N LEU A 633 2.67 -10.29 40.26
CA LEU A 633 2.34 -10.16 41.69
C LEU A 633 3.33 -9.23 42.42
N GLY A 634 4.63 -9.38 42.15
CA GLY A 634 5.65 -8.52 42.71
C GLY A 634 5.42 -7.04 42.36
N TRP A 635 5.14 -6.76 41.09
CA TRP A 635 4.78 -5.41 40.64
C TRP A 635 3.51 -4.90 41.32
N ALA A 636 2.46 -5.72 41.40
CA ALA A 636 1.20 -5.35 42.05
C ALA A 636 1.40 -4.98 43.53
N ARG A 637 2.22 -5.75 44.26
CA ARG A 637 2.55 -5.49 45.67
C ARG A 637 3.33 -4.19 45.87
N PHE A 638 4.24 -3.87 44.95
CA PHE A 638 4.94 -2.59 44.96
C PHE A 638 3.97 -1.40 44.78
N VAL A 639 3.07 -1.50 43.80
CA VAL A 639 2.08 -0.44 43.53
C VAL A 639 1.09 -0.32 44.69
N ALA A 640 0.55 -1.42 45.20
CA ALA A 640 -0.40 -1.44 46.30
C ALA A 640 0.22 -0.95 47.63
N GLY A 641 1.50 -1.24 47.86
CA GLY A 641 2.25 -0.80 49.05
C GLY A 641 2.76 0.65 48.99
N GLY A 642 2.22 1.46 48.09
CA GLY A 642 2.52 2.88 47.97
C GLY A 642 3.90 3.19 47.41
N ARG A 643 4.55 2.25 46.71
CA ARG A 643 5.89 2.40 46.11
C ARG A 643 6.98 2.82 47.10
N THR A 644 6.91 2.28 48.31
CA THR A 644 7.88 2.48 49.39
C THR A 644 8.98 1.40 49.38
N ASP A 645 10.10 1.63 50.06
CA ASP A 645 11.17 0.63 50.24
C ASP A 645 10.64 -0.70 50.81
N ARG A 646 9.73 -0.62 51.79
CA ARG A 646 9.09 -1.80 52.39
C ARG A 646 8.27 -2.59 51.36
N SER A 647 7.57 -1.91 50.46
CA SER A 647 6.82 -2.55 49.38
C SER A 647 7.73 -3.11 48.29
N ALA A 648 8.87 -2.48 48.03
CA ALA A 648 9.88 -2.98 47.10
C ALA A 648 10.58 -4.24 47.63
N ASP A 649 10.84 -4.33 48.92
CA ASP A 649 11.39 -5.55 49.54
C ASP A 649 10.40 -6.72 49.49
N ALA A 650 9.10 -6.45 49.55
CA ALA A 650 8.07 -7.45 49.31
C ALA A 650 8.07 -7.89 47.84
N ALA A 651 8.08 -6.93 46.90
CA ALA A 651 8.10 -7.20 45.46
C ALA A 651 9.37 -7.94 45.00
N ARG A 652 10.54 -7.60 45.56
CA ARG A 652 11.83 -8.24 45.25
C ARG A 652 11.82 -9.73 45.56
N ARG A 653 11.07 -10.18 46.58
CA ARG A 653 10.95 -11.62 46.87
C ARG A 653 10.26 -12.36 45.73
N ASP A 654 9.15 -11.83 45.23
CA ASP A 654 8.41 -12.46 44.13
C ASP A 654 9.18 -12.37 42.80
N LEU A 655 9.84 -11.24 42.55
CA LEU A 655 10.66 -11.03 41.35
C LEU A 655 11.93 -11.89 41.34
N ASN A 656 12.60 -12.03 42.47
CA ASN A 656 13.75 -12.93 42.57
C ASN A 656 13.30 -14.39 42.44
N ALA A 657 12.16 -14.77 43.02
CA ALA A 657 11.59 -16.11 42.80
C ALA A 657 11.29 -16.34 41.31
N ALA A 658 10.69 -15.38 40.61
CA ALA A 658 10.48 -15.48 39.16
C ALA A 658 11.80 -15.62 38.38
N LEU A 659 12.86 -14.90 38.78
CA LEU A 659 14.18 -14.99 38.16
C LEU A 659 14.96 -16.27 38.53
N GLU A 660 14.67 -16.88 39.68
CA GLU A 660 15.20 -18.20 40.04
C GLU A 660 14.60 -19.30 39.15
N MET A 661 13.37 -19.10 38.69
CA MET A 661 12.66 -20.01 37.79
C MET A 661 13.10 -19.83 36.34
N ASP A 662 13.22 -18.57 35.90
CA ASP A 662 13.74 -18.19 34.60
C ASP A 662 14.66 -16.96 34.73
N ALA A 663 15.97 -17.21 34.67
CA ALA A 663 16.99 -16.18 34.85
C ALA A 663 17.05 -15.14 33.73
N ASP A 664 16.39 -15.37 32.60
CA ASP A 664 16.29 -14.44 31.48
C ASP A 664 14.86 -13.91 31.28
N HIS A 665 14.01 -14.06 32.29
CA HIS A 665 12.61 -13.65 32.24
C HIS A 665 12.46 -12.13 32.05
N ALA A 666 12.05 -11.72 30.84
CA ALA A 666 12.00 -10.32 30.44
C ALA A 666 11.10 -9.46 31.33
N LEU A 667 9.94 -10.00 31.74
CA LEU A 667 8.96 -9.29 32.57
C LEU A 667 9.47 -9.03 33.99
N ALA A 668 10.09 -10.02 34.63
CA ALA A 668 10.68 -9.85 35.96
C ALA A 668 11.85 -8.87 35.94
N HIS A 669 12.69 -8.92 34.90
CA HIS A 669 13.74 -7.92 34.70
C HIS A 669 13.19 -6.51 34.53
N GLU A 670 12.12 -6.32 33.74
CA GLU A 670 11.50 -5.01 33.61
C GLU A 670 11.01 -4.50 34.96
N TYR A 671 10.18 -5.29 35.67
CA TYR A 671 9.59 -4.84 36.92
C TYR A 671 10.64 -4.58 37.99
N LYS A 672 11.66 -5.44 38.11
CA LYS A 672 12.76 -5.22 39.04
C LYS A 672 13.52 -3.94 38.73
N GLY A 673 13.88 -3.72 37.45
CA GLY A 673 14.55 -2.50 37.02
C GLY A 673 13.72 -1.24 37.24
N ARG A 674 12.40 -1.29 36.99
CA ARG A 674 11.46 -0.17 37.21
C ARG A 674 11.31 0.17 38.69
N ILE A 675 11.24 -0.83 39.56
CA ILE A 675 11.16 -0.63 41.02
C ILE A 675 12.45 0.03 41.51
N THR A 676 13.61 -0.51 41.14
CA THR A 676 14.91 0.06 41.55
C THR A 676 15.08 1.50 41.02
N ALA A 677 14.68 1.76 39.77
CA ALA A 677 14.70 3.10 39.18
C ALA A 677 13.76 4.08 39.89
N ALA A 678 12.56 3.64 40.29
CA ALA A 678 11.56 4.46 40.96
C ALA A 678 11.96 4.86 42.39
N LEU A 679 12.69 3.99 43.09
CA LEU A 679 13.24 4.28 44.41
C LEU A 679 14.53 5.12 44.35
N GLY A 680 15.16 5.23 43.17
CA GLY A 680 16.45 5.91 43.01
C GLY A 680 17.58 5.27 43.83
N ALA A 681 17.43 4.00 44.22
CA ALA A 681 18.32 3.32 45.15
C ALA A 681 19.65 2.91 44.49
N ASP A 682 19.58 2.35 43.27
CA ASP A 682 20.76 1.91 42.51
C ASP A 682 20.49 2.01 41.00
N ASP A 683 20.97 3.08 40.37
CA ASP A 683 20.84 3.28 38.93
C ASP A 683 21.62 2.22 38.12
N VAL A 684 22.68 1.61 38.66
CA VAL A 684 23.45 0.56 37.97
C VAL A 684 22.63 -0.72 37.89
N GLU A 685 22.05 -1.15 39.02
CA GLU A 685 21.16 -2.31 39.06
C GLU A 685 19.91 -2.09 38.19
N ALA A 686 19.33 -0.88 38.25
CA ALA A 686 18.19 -0.52 37.43
C ALA A 686 18.50 -0.61 35.93
N ILE A 687 19.61 0.00 35.48
CA ILE A 687 20.04 -0.03 34.07
C ILE A 687 20.26 -1.47 33.62
N PHE A 688 20.96 -2.29 34.42
CA PHE A 688 21.23 -3.69 34.09
C PHE A 688 19.93 -4.46 33.81
N HIS A 689 18.95 -4.35 34.70
CA HIS A 689 17.68 -5.05 34.57
C HIS A 689 16.82 -4.52 33.42
N LEU A 690 16.78 -3.19 33.21
CA LEU A 690 16.00 -2.58 32.13
C LEU A 690 16.59 -2.89 30.74
N GLU A 691 17.92 -2.90 30.59
CA GLU A 691 18.57 -3.30 29.34
C GLU A 691 18.38 -4.78 29.07
N ARG A 692 18.49 -5.63 30.10
CA ARG A 692 18.25 -7.07 29.95
C ARG A 692 16.81 -7.37 29.55
N ALA A 693 15.82 -6.64 30.08
CA ALA A 693 14.43 -6.77 29.65
C ALA A 693 14.24 -6.45 28.15
N LEU A 694 14.81 -5.34 27.68
CA LEU A 694 14.76 -4.92 26.27
C LEU A 694 15.60 -5.81 25.34
N ASP A 695 16.67 -6.40 25.85
CA ASP A 695 17.50 -7.37 25.13
C ASP A 695 16.76 -8.67 24.88
N ARG A 696 15.94 -9.12 25.84
CA ARG A 696 15.17 -10.36 25.75
C ARG A 696 13.86 -10.22 24.99
N ASP A 697 13.12 -9.13 25.23
CA ASP A 697 11.91 -8.82 24.47
C ASP A 697 11.83 -7.33 24.13
N PRO A 698 12.09 -6.94 22.87
CA PRO A 698 11.98 -5.56 22.39
C PRO A 698 10.60 -4.92 22.56
N ARG A 699 9.54 -5.70 22.80
CA ARG A 699 8.17 -5.20 23.03
C ARG A 699 7.97 -4.62 24.43
N ARG A 700 8.91 -4.81 25.36
CA ARG A 700 8.89 -4.26 26.73
C ARG A 700 9.26 -2.77 26.77
N ILE A 701 8.55 -1.99 25.97
CA ILE A 701 8.78 -0.55 25.74
C ILE A 701 8.61 0.33 26.98
N ASP A 702 7.99 -0.18 28.03
CA ASP A 702 7.81 0.54 29.30
C ASP A 702 9.10 0.57 30.13
N ALA A 703 10.10 -0.25 29.77
CA ALA A 703 11.45 -0.17 30.30
C ALA A 703 12.22 1.07 29.80
N LEU A 704 11.82 1.68 28.67
CA LEU A 704 12.60 2.72 27.99
C LEU A 704 12.68 4.03 28.77
N ALA A 705 11.55 4.53 29.29
CA ALA A 705 11.52 5.80 30.00
C ALA A 705 12.32 5.76 31.31
N PRO A 706 12.16 4.73 32.17
CA PRO A 706 13.00 4.55 33.36
C PRO A 706 14.48 4.38 33.02
N LEU A 707 14.81 3.66 31.95
CA LEU A 707 16.20 3.47 31.51
C LEU A 707 16.85 4.79 31.09
N ALA A 708 16.12 5.58 30.29
CA ALA A 708 16.57 6.88 29.84
C ALA A 708 16.80 7.81 31.04
N GLU A 709 15.90 7.80 32.02
CA GLU A 709 16.01 8.60 33.23
C GLU A 709 17.24 8.21 34.08
N CYS A 710 17.45 6.91 34.35
CA CYS A 710 18.64 6.45 35.07
C CYS A 710 19.95 6.83 34.36
N ARG A 711 20.01 6.67 33.03
CA ARG A 711 21.20 7.06 32.25
C ARG A 711 21.40 8.58 32.24
N ARG A 712 20.33 9.39 32.20
CA ARG A 712 20.41 10.86 32.30
C ARG A 712 20.94 11.32 33.66
N ARG A 713 20.45 10.76 34.77
CA ARG A 713 20.97 11.07 36.13
C ARG A 713 22.46 10.79 36.25
N ARG A 714 22.95 9.77 35.54
CA ARG A 714 24.38 9.40 35.48
C ARG A 714 25.18 10.18 34.42
N GLY A 715 24.56 11.03 33.62
CA GLY A 715 25.21 11.75 32.51
C GLY A 715 25.62 10.87 31.32
N GLU A 716 25.06 9.67 31.21
CA GLU A 716 25.42 8.64 30.24
C GLU A 716 24.58 8.72 28.94
N LEU A 717 24.54 9.90 28.30
CA LEU A 717 23.72 10.15 27.10
C LEU A 717 24.18 9.37 25.86
N ARG A 718 25.49 9.18 25.68
CA ARG A 718 26.06 8.41 24.54
C ARG A 718 25.78 6.90 24.64
N PRO A 719 25.94 6.25 25.81
CA PRO A 719 25.45 4.89 26.02
C PRO A 719 23.95 4.75 25.73
N LEU A 720 23.12 5.71 26.17
CA LEU A 720 21.67 5.71 25.90
C LEU A 720 21.36 5.74 24.39
N GLU A 721 22.06 6.59 23.63
CA GLU A 721 21.97 6.66 22.17
C GLU A 721 22.24 5.29 21.52
N ARG A 722 23.30 4.59 21.97
CA ARG A 722 23.66 3.26 21.47
C ARG A 722 22.58 2.23 21.78
N THR A 723 21.99 2.28 22.98
CA THR A 723 20.91 1.36 23.38
C THR A 723 19.67 1.53 22.50
N PHE A 724 19.24 2.78 22.24
CA PHE A 724 18.13 3.05 21.32
C PHE A 724 18.40 2.61 19.88
N ARG A 725 19.60 2.88 19.35
CA ARG A 725 19.98 2.43 17.99
C ARG A 725 20.03 0.91 17.85
N LYS A 726 20.54 0.20 18.86
CA LYS A 726 20.53 -1.28 18.91
C LYS A 726 19.10 -1.81 18.91
N LEU A 727 18.22 -1.18 19.69
CA LEU A 727 16.82 -1.57 19.77
C LEU A 727 16.11 -1.38 18.42
N LEU A 728 16.27 -0.22 17.77
CA LEU A 728 15.72 0.03 16.42
C LEU A 728 16.17 -1.02 15.40
N HIS A 729 17.45 -1.41 15.43
CA HIS A 729 17.96 -2.44 14.54
C HIS A 729 17.28 -3.80 14.74
N ARG A 730 17.00 -4.19 15.99
CA ARG A 730 16.29 -5.43 16.32
C ARG A 730 14.80 -5.38 16.01
N MET A 731 14.18 -4.21 16.09
CA MET A 731 12.75 -4.07 15.83
C MET A 731 12.44 -4.06 14.33
N ALA A 732 13.34 -3.50 13.52
CA ALA A 732 13.21 -3.49 12.06
C ALA A 732 13.08 -4.90 11.45
N SER A 733 13.66 -5.93 12.07
CA SER A 733 13.49 -7.33 11.64
C SER A 733 12.16 -7.96 12.07
N LEU A 734 11.50 -7.40 13.08
CA LEU A 734 10.22 -7.87 13.64
C LEU A 734 8.99 -7.18 13.03
N ARG A 735 9.19 -6.16 12.18
CA ARG A 735 8.13 -5.36 11.52
C ARG A 735 7.14 -4.74 12.52
N LEU A 736 7.64 -3.96 13.48
CA LEU A 736 6.82 -3.34 14.56
C LEU A 736 6.80 -1.81 14.41
N PRO A 737 6.13 -1.25 13.39
CA PRO A 737 6.28 0.16 12.99
C PRO A 737 5.86 1.17 14.07
N GLU A 738 4.79 0.90 14.83
CA GLU A 738 4.32 1.78 15.90
C GLU A 738 5.34 1.89 17.05
N LEU A 739 5.96 0.76 17.40
CA LEU A 739 6.94 0.71 18.46
C LEU A 739 8.28 1.31 18.00
N GLU A 740 8.66 1.09 16.74
CA GLU A 740 9.82 1.74 16.12
C GLU A 740 9.68 3.27 16.10
N ALA A 741 8.50 3.79 15.74
CA ALA A 741 8.22 5.22 15.76
C ALA A 741 8.42 5.83 17.17
N ARG A 742 7.97 5.13 18.22
CA ARG A 742 8.13 5.56 19.62
C ARG A 742 9.61 5.62 20.05
N VAL A 743 10.45 4.68 19.58
CA VAL A 743 11.89 4.70 19.85
C VAL A 743 12.59 5.82 19.06
N TRP A 744 12.23 6.03 17.79
CA TRP A 744 12.74 7.15 16.99
C TRP A 744 12.44 8.51 17.64
N ARG A 745 11.24 8.69 18.20
CA ARG A 745 10.87 9.90 18.95
C ARG A 745 11.71 10.12 20.20
N GLN A 746 12.02 9.05 20.96
CA GLN A 746 12.93 9.17 22.12
C GLN A 746 14.36 9.50 21.68
N LEU A 747 14.81 8.96 20.55
CA LEU A 747 16.11 9.28 19.97
C LEU A 747 16.17 10.73 19.49
N ALA A 748 15.07 11.26 18.92
CA ALA A 748 14.96 12.67 18.55
C ALA A 748 15.10 13.58 19.77
N LYS A 749 14.37 13.31 20.87
CA LYS A 749 14.52 14.04 22.14
C LYS A 749 15.97 14.02 22.64
N LEU A 750 16.61 12.86 22.60
CA LEU A 750 18.01 12.72 23.00
C LEU A 750 18.96 13.55 22.13
N TYR A 751 18.75 13.58 20.80
CA TYR A 751 19.57 14.42 19.92
C TYR A 751 19.35 15.91 20.14
N ILE A 752 18.12 16.34 20.49
CA ILE A 752 17.85 17.72 20.93
C ILE A 752 18.64 18.04 22.19
N GLU A 753 18.62 17.16 23.20
CA GLU A 753 19.39 17.32 24.45
C GLU A 753 20.91 17.38 24.20
N LEU A 754 21.40 16.66 23.18
CA LEU A 754 22.79 16.66 22.75
C LEU A 754 23.18 17.85 21.87
N GLY A 755 22.22 18.69 21.48
CA GLY A 755 22.43 19.81 20.55
C GLY A 755 22.65 19.39 19.08
N ASP A 756 22.36 18.14 18.73
CA ASP A 756 22.52 17.59 17.37
C ASP A 756 21.22 17.75 16.57
N THR A 757 20.98 18.96 16.09
CA THR A 757 19.73 19.34 15.41
C THR A 757 19.51 18.57 14.11
N ALA A 758 20.58 18.15 13.42
CA ALA A 758 20.50 17.37 12.19
C ALA A 758 20.00 15.93 12.43
N HIS A 759 20.58 15.24 13.40
CA HIS A 759 20.11 13.89 13.76
C HIS A 759 18.75 13.93 14.46
N ALA A 760 18.45 14.99 15.23
CA ALA A 760 17.14 15.19 15.83
C ALA A 760 16.04 15.32 14.78
N ARG A 761 16.29 16.10 13.72
CA ARG A 761 15.38 16.23 12.56
C ARG A 761 15.16 14.89 11.86
N THR A 762 16.26 14.18 11.57
CA THR A 762 16.23 12.88 10.89
C THR A 762 15.44 11.84 11.70
N ALA A 763 15.59 11.85 13.02
CA ALA A 763 14.84 10.98 13.92
C ALA A 763 13.34 11.34 13.97
N CYS A 764 12.98 12.63 13.94
CA CYS A 764 11.58 13.06 13.83
C CYS A 764 10.94 12.61 12.51
N GLU A 765 11.63 12.81 11.38
CA GLU A 765 11.16 12.38 10.05
C GLU A 765 11.01 10.86 9.96
N SER A 766 11.92 10.11 10.57
CA SER A 766 11.84 8.65 10.65
C SER A 766 10.66 8.18 11.50
N ALA A 767 10.37 8.85 12.61
CA ALA A 767 9.18 8.60 13.40
C ALA A 767 7.89 8.88 12.61
N LEU A 768 7.83 10.02 11.90
CA LEU A 768 6.64 10.42 11.11
C LEU A 768 6.41 9.54 9.88
N ARG A 769 7.46 8.96 9.31
CA ARG A 769 7.33 7.98 8.21
C ARG A 769 6.62 6.71 8.66
N LEU A 770 6.87 6.29 9.91
CA LEU A 770 6.29 5.08 10.49
C LEU A 770 4.94 5.36 11.16
N ALA A 771 4.75 6.55 11.73
CA ALA A 771 3.53 7.01 12.37
C ALA A 771 3.22 8.48 11.98
N PRO A 772 2.55 8.72 10.83
CA PRO A 772 2.25 10.07 10.33
C PRO A 772 1.38 10.93 11.26
N ALA A 773 0.68 10.30 12.21
CA ALA A 773 -0.17 10.96 13.21
C ALA A 773 0.57 11.34 14.51
N ASP A 774 1.87 11.07 14.65
CA ASP A 774 2.63 11.35 15.87
C ASP A 774 2.80 12.87 16.12
N ALA A 775 1.91 13.44 16.94
CA ALA A 775 1.87 14.88 17.23
C ALA A 775 3.14 15.40 17.91
N ASP A 776 3.77 14.59 18.77
CA ASP A 776 5.01 14.95 19.47
C ASP A 776 6.17 15.09 18.48
N ALA A 777 6.29 14.15 17.54
CA ALA A 777 7.33 14.20 16.51
C ALA A 777 7.14 15.39 15.56
N LYS A 778 5.89 15.76 15.22
CA LYS A 778 5.58 16.99 14.47
C LYS A 778 5.99 18.24 15.23
N ALA A 779 5.66 18.32 16.52
CA ALA A 779 6.02 19.46 17.36
C ALA A 779 7.55 19.63 17.51
N MET A 780 8.29 18.53 17.69
CA MET A 780 9.75 18.56 17.74
C MET A 780 10.37 18.97 16.41
N LEU A 781 9.86 18.44 15.29
CA LEU A 781 10.33 18.82 13.96
C LEU A 781 10.12 20.31 13.68
N ALA A 782 8.97 20.85 14.09
CA ALA A 782 8.68 22.28 14.02
C ALA A 782 9.62 23.12 14.89
N ALA A 783 9.91 22.67 16.11
CA ALA A 783 10.84 23.36 17.03
C ALA A 783 12.31 23.32 16.55
N LEU A 784 12.69 22.34 15.73
CA LEU A 784 14.03 22.18 15.16
C LEU A 784 14.26 22.98 13.86
N GLY A 785 13.31 23.84 13.46
CA GLY A 785 13.37 24.69 12.27
C GLY A 785 13.34 26.18 12.63
N GLY A 786 14.38 26.92 12.25
CA GLY A 786 14.43 28.36 12.30
C GLY A 786 15.31 28.94 11.18
N VAL A 787 14.77 29.02 9.97
CA VAL A 787 14.96 30.12 9.01
C VAL A 787 13.65 30.24 8.24
N ASP A 788 13.14 31.47 8.19
CA ASP A 788 12.01 31.94 7.40
C ASP A 788 11.96 31.34 5.99
N SER A 789 10.85 30.69 5.66
CA SER A 789 10.21 31.05 4.41
C SER A 789 8.93 31.75 4.79
N ASP A 790 8.64 32.90 4.20
CA ASP A 790 7.36 33.56 4.38
C ASP A 790 6.18 32.59 4.13
N SER A 791 6.40 31.57 3.29
CA SER A 791 5.50 30.44 3.07
C SER A 791 5.12 29.65 4.34
N GLU A 792 6.04 29.41 5.28
CA GLU A 792 5.75 28.74 6.56
C GLU A 792 4.92 29.63 7.49
N ARG A 793 5.23 30.93 7.54
CA ARG A 793 4.43 31.92 8.31
C ARG A 793 3.01 32.02 7.78
N ILE A 794 2.86 32.11 6.45
CA ILE A 794 1.57 32.11 5.76
C ILE A 794 0.81 30.82 6.05
N ARG A 795 1.47 29.65 5.91
CA ARG A 795 0.86 28.33 6.16
C ARG A 795 0.38 28.18 7.61
N ALA A 796 1.23 28.50 8.58
CA ALA A 796 0.90 28.37 10.00
C ALA A 796 -0.24 29.30 10.43
N ALA A 797 -0.25 30.55 9.93
CA ALA A 797 -1.32 31.49 10.20
C ALA A 797 -2.66 31.04 9.60
N ARG A 798 -2.63 30.48 8.38
CA ARG A 798 -3.79 29.91 7.69
C ARG A 798 -4.35 28.69 8.41
N GLU A 799 -3.51 27.72 8.77
CA GLU A 799 -3.92 26.51 9.50
C GLU A 799 -4.53 26.85 10.86
N ARG A 800 -3.98 27.85 11.55
CA ARG A 800 -4.55 28.34 12.81
C ARG A 800 -5.97 28.88 12.63
N TRP A 801 -6.23 29.61 11.55
CA TRP A 801 -7.56 30.18 11.31
C TRP A 801 -8.57 29.14 10.82
N LEU A 802 -8.14 28.18 9.99
CA LEU A 802 -8.96 27.01 9.63
C LEU A 802 -9.40 26.20 10.86
N ALA A 803 -8.51 26.03 11.84
CA ALA A 803 -8.84 25.32 13.08
C ALA A 803 -9.78 26.11 14.02
N ARG A 804 -9.83 27.44 13.90
CA ARG A 804 -10.69 28.33 14.70
C ARG A 804 -11.29 29.43 13.81
N PRO A 805 -12.35 29.11 13.04
CA PRO A 805 -12.99 30.04 12.10
C PRO A 805 -13.41 31.39 12.69
N ASP A 806 -13.78 31.39 13.97
CA ASP A 806 -14.23 32.58 14.71
C ASP A 806 -13.08 33.48 15.21
N ASP A 807 -11.82 33.02 15.16
CA ASP A 807 -10.64 33.81 15.56
C ASP A 807 -10.27 34.81 14.44
N ALA A 808 -11.00 35.92 14.35
CA ALA A 808 -10.73 36.99 13.38
C ALA A 808 -9.27 37.49 13.43
N ALA A 809 -8.64 37.47 14.61
CA ALA A 809 -7.25 37.85 14.77
C ALA A 809 -6.28 36.90 14.04
N ALA A 810 -6.62 35.61 13.93
CA ALA A 810 -5.86 34.65 13.12
C ALA A 810 -5.98 34.94 11.62
N GLY A 811 -7.18 35.29 11.14
CA GLY A 811 -7.40 35.70 9.74
C GLY A 811 -6.60 36.97 9.38
N HIS A 812 -6.64 37.99 10.25
CA HIS A 812 -5.81 39.19 10.07
C HIS A 812 -4.30 38.91 10.16
N ALA A 813 -3.87 37.94 10.98
CA ALA A 813 -2.47 37.54 11.05
C ALA A 813 -2.01 36.87 9.75
N TRP A 814 -2.87 36.06 9.12
CA TRP A 814 -2.58 35.46 7.82
C TRP A 814 -2.53 36.51 6.71
N LEU A 815 -3.49 37.45 6.67
CA LEU A 815 -3.47 38.58 5.74
C LEU A 815 -2.16 39.36 5.85
N ARG A 816 -1.74 39.75 7.06
CA ARG A 816 -0.46 40.46 7.27
C ARG A 816 0.74 39.64 6.83
N ALA A 817 0.80 38.36 7.18
CA ALA A 817 1.90 37.48 6.76
C ALA A 817 1.99 37.36 5.24
N ALA A 818 0.84 37.28 4.54
CA ALA A 818 0.81 37.25 3.08
C ALA A 818 1.22 38.58 2.45
N GLN A 819 0.83 39.71 3.04
CA GLN A 819 1.25 41.05 2.60
C GLN A 819 2.76 41.27 2.77
N ASP A 820 3.30 40.93 3.94
CA ASP A 820 4.74 41.04 4.24
C ASP A 820 5.58 40.24 3.24
N ALA A 821 5.07 39.09 2.82
CA ALA A 821 5.70 38.18 1.87
C ALA A 821 5.56 38.57 0.39
N GLY A 822 4.72 39.57 0.06
CA GLY A 822 4.33 39.85 -1.31
C GLY A 822 3.48 38.76 -1.98
N ALA A 823 2.86 37.86 -1.20
CA ALA A 823 2.00 36.80 -1.70
C ALA A 823 0.56 37.32 -1.94
N TRP A 824 0.38 38.11 -3.00
CA TRP A 824 -0.86 38.87 -3.25
C TRP A 824 -2.10 38.01 -3.43
N ASP A 825 -2.00 36.83 -4.04
CA ASP A 825 -3.13 35.90 -4.15
C ASP A 825 -3.59 35.41 -2.77
N ALA A 826 -2.66 35.04 -1.89
CA ALA A 826 -2.97 34.64 -0.53
C ALA A 826 -3.54 35.79 0.31
N ALA A 827 -3.03 37.01 0.12
CA ALA A 827 -3.56 38.21 0.78
C ALA A 827 -4.99 38.52 0.33
N TYR A 828 -5.30 38.40 -0.96
CA TYR A 828 -6.66 38.56 -1.48
C TYR A 828 -7.61 37.49 -0.92
N LEU A 829 -7.21 36.22 -0.93
CA LEU A 829 -8.03 35.12 -0.38
C LEU A 829 -8.34 35.35 1.10
N ALA A 830 -7.34 35.71 1.91
CA ALA A 830 -7.53 36.05 3.32
C ALA A 830 -8.50 37.23 3.52
N ALA A 831 -8.32 38.32 2.75
CA ALA A 831 -9.20 39.49 2.80
C ALA A 831 -10.65 39.15 2.36
N SER A 832 -10.80 38.38 1.29
CA SER A 832 -12.12 37.98 0.77
C SER A 832 -12.89 37.11 1.78
N ALA A 833 -12.20 36.21 2.49
CA ALA A 833 -12.81 35.38 3.53
C ALA A 833 -13.15 36.18 4.80
N LEU A 834 -12.32 37.14 5.19
CA LEU A 834 -12.64 38.06 6.28
C LEU A 834 -13.92 38.86 5.96
N VAL A 835 -14.08 39.32 4.72
CA VAL A 835 -15.30 40.01 4.28
C VAL A 835 -16.50 39.06 4.26
N ALA A 836 -16.35 37.86 3.71
CA ALA A 836 -17.42 36.86 3.64
C ALA A 836 -17.92 36.41 5.03
N ARG A 837 -17.03 36.41 6.05
CA ARG A 837 -17.36 36.10 7.44
C ARG A 837 -17.82 37.30 8.28
N HIS A 838 -17.94 38.48 7.69
CA HIS A 838 -18.21 39.73 8.42
C HIS A 838 -17.18 40.04 9.53
N GLN A 839 -15.92 39.63 9.33
CA GLN A 839 -14.79 39.80 10.25
C GLN A 839 -13.75 40.80 9.74
N ALA A 840 -13.97 41.47 8.60
CA ALA A 840 -13.01 42.39 8.00
C ALA A 840 -12.91 43.73 8.75
N ASP A 841 -11.69 44.20 8.95
CA ASP A 841 -11.36 45.57 9.34
C ASP A 841 -11.19 46.45 8.08
N ASP A 842 -10.86 47.73 8.29
CA ASP A 842 -10.66 48.69 7.18
C ASP A 842 -9.53 48.23 6.24
N VAL A 843 -8.47 47.61 6.78
CA VAL A 843 -7.31 47.13 6.01
C VAL A 843 -7.69 45.96 5.12
N ALA A 844 -8.38 44.96 5.67
CA ALA A 844 -8.89 43.82 4.92
C ALA A 844 -9.94 44.26 3.89
N THR A 845 -10.80 45.21 4.24
CA THR A 845 -11.81 45.77 3.32
C THR A 845 -11.15 46.46 2.13
N GLU A 846 -10.10 47.26 2.35
CA GLU A 846 -9.37 47.90 1.27
C GLU A 846 -8.58 46.89 0.41
N MET A 847 -7.94 45.89 1.04
CA MET A 847 -7.26 44.81 0.33
C MET A 847 -8.23 44.05 -0.59
N TYR A 848 -9.41 43.69 -0.09
CA TYR A 848 -10.46 43.05 -0.87
C TYR A 848 -10.91 43.96 -2.03
N ARG A 849 -11.27 45.22 -1.76
CA ARG A 849 -11.73 46.17 -2.80
C ARG A 849 -10.70 46.39 -3.90
N ARG A 850 -9.41 46.39 -3.56
CA ARG A 850 -8.30 46.59 -4.50
C ARG A 850 -8.18 45.47 -5.53
N PHE A 851 -8.29 44.21 -5.09
CA PHE A 851 -8.05 43.04 -5.93
C PHE A 851 -9.33 42.31 -6.37
N ARG A 852 -10.50 42.73 -5.88
CA ARG A 852 -11.81 42.21 -6.31
C ARG A 852 -11.94 42.23 -7.83
N PRO A 853 -12.25 41.10 -8.48
CA PRO A 853 -12.43 41.07 -9.93
C PRO A 853 -13.58 41.97 -10.35
N ARG A 854 -13.37 42.78 -11.39
CA ARG A 854 -14.45 43.58 -12.01
C ARG A 854 -15.12 42.86 -13.18
N PHE A 855 -14.46 41.80 -13.68
CA PHE A 855 -14.87 40.99 -14.81
C PHE A 855 -14.52 39.53 -14.55
N VAL A 856 -15.17 38.62 -15.26
CA VAL A 856 -14.86 37.18 -15.23
C VAL A 856 -13.42 36.97 -15.71
N ILE A 857 -12.56 36.47 -14.82
CA ILE A 857 -11.16 36.16 -15.15
C ILE A 857 -11.14 34.84 -15.92
N ARG A 858 -10.44 34.83 -17.06
CA ARG A 858 -10.34 33.64 -17.91
C ARG A 858 -9.20 32.74 -17.47
N ALA A 859 -9.50 31.48 -17.21
CA ALA A 859 -8.49 30.45 -16.99
C ALA A 859 -7.62 30.31 -18.24
N GLN A 860 -6.31 30.21 -18.03
CA GLN A 860 -5.33 30.04 -19.11
C GLN A 860 -5.30 28.61 -19.65
N ARG A 861 -5.87 27.67 -18.88
CA ARG A 861 -5.95 26.24 -19.19
C ARG A 861 -7.36 25.74 -18.90
N PRO A 862 -7.85 24.72 -19.62
CA PRO A 862 -9.09 24.04 -19.25
C PRO A 862 -8.91 23.28 -17.93
N VAL A 863 -10.03 22.96 -17.29
CA VAL A 863 -10.08 22.14 -16.07
C VAL A 863 -9.79 20.68 -16.44
N ASP A 864 -8.50 20.34 -16.50
CA ASP A 864 -8.04 18.96 -16.71
C ASP A 864 -8.30 18.06 -15.49
N ALA A 865 -7.86 16.80 -15.55
CA ALA A 865 -8.07 15.84 -14.45
C ALA A 865 -7.41 16.27 -13.13
N SER A 866 -6.25 16.94 -13.20
CA SER A 866 -5.52 17.43 -12.03
C SER A 866 -6.20 18.65 -11.41
N ALA A 867 -6.69 19.58 -12.24
CA ALA A 867 -7.51 20.71 -11.80
C ALA A 867 -8.81 20.21 -11.17
N TRP A 868 -9.44 19.21 -11.79
CA TRP A 868 -10.68 18.62 -11.28
C TRP A 868 -10.49 17.95 -9.91
N SER A 869 -9.37 17.27 -9.66
CA SER A 869 -9.13 16.65 -8.35
C SER A 869 -8.92 17.66 -7.22
N LEU A 870 -8.52 18.90 -7.54
CA LEU A 870 -8.42 20.01 -6.59
C LEU A 870 -9.76 20.76 -6.43
N LEU A 871 -10.65 20.66 -7.42
CA LEU A 871 -11.96 21.30 -7.44
C LEU A 871 -13.03 20.46 -6.74
N ALA A 872 -13.07 19.15 -7.03
CA ALA A 872 -14.10 18.24 -6.55
C ALA A 872 -14.07 18.06 -5.03
N HIS A 873 -15.26 17.97 -4.41
CA HIS A 873 -15.40 17.59 -3.01
C HIS A 873 -14.85 16.17 -2.79
N PRO A 874 -14.20 15.85 -1.65
CA PRO A 874 -13.64 14.51 -1.42
C PRO A 874 -14.66 13.36 -1.55
N ASP A 875 -15.91 13.62 -1.21
CA ASP A 875 -17.02 12.65 -1.33
C ASP A 875 -17.61 12.54 -2.75
N ASP A 876 -17.14 13.36 -3.69
CA ASP A 876 -17.50 13.31 -5.11
C ASP A 876 -16.74 12.17 -5.81
N ASP A 877 -17.06 10.92 -5.42
CA ASP A 877 -16.34 9.72 -5.88
C ASP A 877 -16.46 9.57 -7.40
N ARG A 878 -15.33 9.78 -8.08
CA ARG A 878 -15.22 9.69 -9.55
C ARG A 878 -15.75 8.38 -10.11
N ARG A 879 -15.66 7.28 -9.36
CA ARG A 879 -16.14 5.96 -9.81
C ARG A 879 -17.66 5.87 -9.81
N ILE A 880 -18.32 6.51 -8.84
CA ILE A 880 -19.79 6.59 -8.80
C ILE A 880 -20.27 7.42 -10.00
N GLY A 881 -19.63 8.58 -10.25
CA GLY A 881 -19.89 9.37 -11.45
C GLY A 881 -19.68 8.57 -12.73
N GLU A 882 -18.54 7.91 -12.90
CA GLU A 882 -18.24 7.09 -14.08
C GLU A 882 -19.26 5.95 -14.27
N LEU A 883 -19.71 5.30 -13.20
CA LEU A 883 -20.76 4.28 -13.27
C LEU A 883 -22.06 4.88 -13.82
N PHE A 884 -22.54 5.99 -13.26
CA PHE A 884 -23.78 6.61 -13.73
C PHE A 884 -23.66 7.22 -15.12
N ASP A 885 -22.47 7.62 -15.55
CA ASP A 885 -22.24 8.02 -16.94
C ASP A 885 -22.52 6.86 -17.91
N LEU A 886 -21.98 5.67 -17.58
CA LEU A 886 -22.18 4.47 -18.39
C LEU A 886 -23.62 3.93 -18.31
N LEU A 887 -24.32 4.17 -17.20
CA LEU A 887 -25.73 3.83 -17.04
C LEU A 887 -26.68 4.86 -17.69
N SER A 888 -26.20 6.05 -18.08
CA SER A 888 -27.02 7.13 -18.63
C SER A 888 -27.95 6.69 -19.79
N PRO A 889 -27.47 5.92 -20.79
CA PRO A 889 -28.34 5.45 -21.88
C PRO A 889 -29.47 4.51 -21.41
N ILE A 890 -29.25 3.77 -20.31
CA ILE A 890 -30.25 2.87 -19.75
C ILE A 890 -31.35 3.69 -19.05
N TYR A 891 -30.96 4.72 -18.30
CA TYR A 891 -31.94 5.65 -17.72
C TYR A 891 -32.75 6.36 -18.81
N ALA A 892 -32.13 6.76 -19.92
CA ALA A 892 -32.84 7.34 -21.06
C ALA A 892 -33.84 6.37 -21.71
N ALA A 893 -33.60 5.05 -21.65
CA ALA A 893 -34.48 4.05 -22.24
C ALA A 893 -35.58 3.53 -21.29
N VAL A 894 -35.26 3.33 -20.00
CA VAL A 894 -36.12 2.65 -19.02
C VAL A 894 -36.91 3.64 -18.17
N ALA A 895 -36.36 4.83 -17.93
CA ALA A 895 -37.01 5.91 -17.19
C ALA A 895 -36.70 7.27 -17.86
N PRO A 896 -37.07 7.46 -19.14
CA PRO A 896 -36.77 8.68 -19.87
C PRO A 896 -37.23 9.92 -19.09
N LEU A 897 -36.39 10.95 -19.10
CA LEU A 897 -36.79 12.30 -18.71
C LEU A 897 -36.89 13.10 -20.01
N THR A 898 -38.10 13.54 -20.36
CA THR A 898 -38.37 14.29 -21.58
C THR A 898 -38.41 15.79 -21.30
N PRO A 899 -38.23 16.65 -22.32
CA PRO A 899 -38.44 18.09 -22.16
C PRO A 899 -39.83 18.42 -21.58
N ALA A 900 -40.87 17.68 -21.97
CA ALA A 900 -42.23 17.89 -21.48
C ALA A 900 -42.37 17.62 -19.96
N ASP A 901 -41.63 16.65 -19.41
CA ASP A 901 -41.62 16.37 -17.96
C ASP A 901 -40.98 17.51 -17.13
N LEU A 902 -40.29 18.43 -17.81
CA LEU A 902 -39.67 19.62 -17.24
C LEU A 902 -40.37 20.92 -17.68
N ASP A 903 -41.60 20.82 -18.21
CA ASP A 903 -42.38 21.90 -18.84
C ASP A 903 -41.57 22.69 -19.90
N LEU A 904 -40.76 21.99 -20.69
CA LEU A 904 -39.96 22.58 -21.77
C LEU A 904 -40.58 22.28 -23.13
N ASP A 905 -40.84 23.34 -23.88
CA ASP A 905 -41.36 23.33 -25.24
C ASP A 905 -40.69 24.38 -26.14
N ASP A 906 -41.14 24.51 -27.38
CA ASP A 906 -40.64 25.50 -28.34
C ASP A 906 -40.85 26.96 -27.88
N ALA A 907 -41.80 27.23 -26.98
CA ALA A 907 -42.05 28.57 -26.46
C ALA A 907 -41.05 28.96 -25.36
N THR A 908 -40.58 27.97 -24.59
CA THR A 908 -39.49 28.17 -23.61
C THR A 908 -38.11 28.22 -24.26
N ALA A 909 -37.92 27.62 -25.44
CA ALA A 909 -36.63 27.59 -26.14
C ALA A 909 -36.21 28.98 -26.63
N VAL A 910 -34.97 29.39 -26.35
CA VAL A 910 -34.41 30.67 -26.81
C VAL A 910 -33.27 30.42 -27.78
N ALA A 911 -33.36 31.03 -28.97
CA ALA A 911 -32.31 30.95 -29.97
C ALA A 911 -31.06 31.72 -29.51
N ASP A 912 -29.88 31.20 -29.85
CA ASP A 912 -28.60 31.81 -29.45
C ASP A 912 -28.43 33.26 -29.93
N ALA A 913 -29.13 33.67 -30.99
CA ALA A 913 -29.14 35.03 -31.51
C ALA A 913 -29.91 36.03 -30.63
N ASP A 914 -30.87 35.52 -29.85
CA ASP A 914 -31.76 36.31 -28.99
C ASP A 914 -31.26 36.38 -27.53
N LEU A 915 -30.22 35.61 -27.19
CA LEU A 915 -29.60 35.64 -25.87
C LEU A 915 -28.77 36.91 -25.65
N PRO A 916 -28.73 37.47 -24.41
CA PRO A 916 -27.89 38.60 -24.08
C PRO A 916 -26.39 38.33 -24.40
N PRO A 917 -25.66 39.27 -25.03
CA PRO A 917 -24.27 39.06 -25.42
C PRO A 917 -23.35 38.68 -24.26
N GLU A 918 -23.59 39.23 -23.07
CA GLU A 918 -22.90 38.88 -21.84
C GLU A 918 -23.14 37.42 -21.43
N PHE A 919 -24.40 36.97 -21.48
CA PHE A 919 -24.79 35.59 -21.18
C PHE A 919 -24.08 34.60 -22.11
N THR A 920 -24.16 34.84 -23.42
CA THR A 920 -23.51 34.00 -24.45
C THR A 920 -22.01 33.91 -24.22
N ARG A 921 -21.34 35.03 -23.91
CA ARG A 921 -19.88 35.04 -23.67
C ARG A 921 -19.47 34.29 -22.42
N VAL A 922 -20.24 34.38 -21.33
CA VAL A 922 -19.92 33.69 -20.07
C VAL A 922 -20.22 32.19 -20.19
N ARG A 923 -21.36 31.82 -20.79
CA ARG A 923 -21.75 30.43 -21.08
C ARG A 923 -20.67 29.74 -21.92
N ALA A 924 -20.27 30.33 -23.04
CA ALA A 924 -19.26 29.76 -23.94
C ALA A 924 -17.89 29.60 -23.24
N TYR A 925 -17.50 30.58 -22.43
CA TYR A 925 -16.25 30.51 -21.65
C TYR A 925 -16.27 29.34 -20.66
N ILE A 926 -17.35 29.20 -19.88
CA ILE A 926 -17.47 28.14 -18.87
C ILE A 926 -17.57 26.76 -19.53
N ALA A 927 -18.31 26.62 -20.63
CA ALA A 927 -18.35 25.39 -21.42
C ALA A 927 -16.94 24.97 -21.87
N HIS A 928 -16.18 25.91 -22.45
CA HIS A 928 -14.82 25.68 -22.90
C HIS A 928 -13.88 25.31 -21.73
N ALA A 929 -13.95 26.05 -20.61
CA ALA A 929 -13.12 25.79 -19.45
C ALA A 929 -13.42 24.43 -18.81
N LEU A 930 -14.69 24.02 -18.74
CA LEU A 930 -15.11 22.72 -18.22
C LEU A 930 -14.95 21.58 -19.22
N GLY A 931 -14.71 21.86 -20.51
CA GLY A 931 -14.62 20.85 -21.56
C GLY A 931 -15.96 20.15 -21.82
N VAL A 932 -17.07 20.88 -21.74
CA VAL A 932 -18.43 20.40 -22.01
C VAL A 932 -19.00 21.07 -23.27
N LEU A 933 -19.99 20.44 -23.90
CA LEU A 933 -20.73 21.06 -25.01
C LEU A 933 -21.59 22.21 -24.50
N GLU A 934 -21.76 23.24 -25.32
CA GLU A 934 -22.68 24.33 -25.01
C GLU A 934 -24.12 23.81 -25.10
N PRO A 935 -24.87 23.81 -23.97
CA PRO A 935 -26.25 23.32 -23.94
C PRO A 935 -27.21 24.37 -24.52
N ALA A 936 -28.30 23.88 -25.12
CA ALA A 936 -29.42 24.74 -25.51
C ALA A 936 -30.06 25.43 -24.30
N VAL A 937 -30.63 26.61 -24.48
CA VAL A 937 -31.20 27.42 -23.39
C VAL A 937 -32.71 27.48 -23.50
N HIS A 938 -33.37 27.14 -22.40
CA HIS A 938 -34.79 27.34 -22.19
C HIS A 938 -35.01 28.34 -21.06
N VAL A 939 -36.00 29.21 -21.20
CA VAL A 939 -36.36 30.22 -20.20
C VAL A 939 -37.67 29.86 -19.53
N ARG A 940 -37.68 29.91 -18.20
CA ARG A 940 -38.85 29.64 -17.36
C ARG A 940 -39.03 30.75 -16.34
N THR A 941 -40.24 31.32 -16.27
CA THR A 941 -40.53 32.46 -15.37
C THR A 941 -40.69 32.07 -13.91
N ASP A 942 -40.94 30.79 -13.63
CA ASP A 942 -41.04 30.25 -12.27
C ASP A 942 -39.67 29.91 -11.64
N PHE A 943 -38.58 30.09 -12.40
CA PHE A 943 -37.21 29.85 -11.95
C PHE A 943 -36.47 31.11 -11.48
N ASP A 944 -37.11 32.29 -11.51
CA ASP A 944 -36.57 33.59 -11.08
C ASP A 944 -35.09 33.80 -11.47
N ARG A 945 -34.16 33.73 -10.51
CA ARG A 945 -32.71 33.93 -10.70
C ARG A 945 -31.92 32.64 -10.84
N GLU A 946 -32.56 31.49 -10.95
CA GLU A 946 -31.90 30.20 -10.94
C GLU A 946 -31.45 29.75 -12.32
N VAL A 947 -30.44 28.87 -12.33
CA VAL A 947 -29.93 28.22 -13.54
C VAL A 947 -29.74 26.75 -13.21
N HIS A 948 -30.40 25.89 -13.97
CA HIS A 948 -30.38 24.43 -13.77
C HIS A 948 -30.04 23.69 -15.06
N VAL A 949 -29.60 22.44 -14.89
CA VAL A 949 -29.40 21.52 -16.02
C VAL A 949 -30.59 20.57 -16.08
N GLY A 950 -31.32 20.61 -17.19
CA GLY A 950 -32.26 19.57 -17.55
C GLY A 950 -31.49 18.37 -18.09
N ALA A 951 -31.49 17.24 -17.37
CA ALA A 951 -30.82 16.00 -17.76
C ALA A 951 -31.60 15.19 -18.81
N VAL A 952 -32.15 15.89 -19.81
CA VAL A 952 -32.75 15.32 -21.02
C VAL A 952 -31.64 14.97 -22.02
N ASP A 953 -31.94 14.25 -23.10
CA ASP A 953 -30.95 13.92 -24.14
C ASP A 953 -31.27 14.67 -25.45
N PRO A 954 -30.45 15.64 -25.89
CA PRO A 954 -29.24 16.17 -25.23
C PRO A 954 -29.58 17.13 -24.06
N PRO A 955 -28.69 17.31 -23.06
CA PRO A 955 -28.98 18.12 -21.88
C PRO A 955 -29.11 19.61 -22.21
N VAL A 956 -29.98 20.30 -21.47
CA VAL A 956 -30.33 21.72 -21.68
C VAL A 956 -30.08 22.55 -20.43
N LEU A 957 -29.94 23.87 -20.58
CA LEU A 957 -29.97 24.83 -19.48
C LEU A 957 -31.37 25.41 -19.35
N ILE A 958 -31.94 25.31 -18.16
CA ILE A 958 -33.17 25.99 -17.78
C ILE A 958 -32.76 27.24 -17.00
N VAL A 959 -33.16 28.40 -17.49
CA VAL A 959 -32.70 29.72 -17.03
C VAL A 959 -33.90 30.54 -16.61
N GLY A 960 -33.88 31.10 -15.41
CA GLY A 960 -34.88 32.07 -15.00
C GLY A 960 -34.76 33.39 -15.76
N ASP A 961 -35.88 34.06 -16.03
CA ASP A 961 -35.93 35.29 -16.84
C ASP A 961 -35.13 36.46 -16.23
N ASP A 962 -35.09 36.57 -14.90
CA ASP A 962 -34.27 37.57 -14.19
C ASP A 962 -32.77 37.42 -14.46
N VAL A 963 -32.29 36.19 -14.70
CA VAL A 963 -30.87 35.93 -15.03
C VAL A 963 -30.47 36.57 -16.35
N LEU A 964 -31.40 36.60 -17.31
CA LEU A 964 -31.19 37.25 -18.61
C LEU A 964 -31.34 38.76 -18.51
N ALA A 965 -32.15 39.26 -17.57
CA ALA A 965 -32.47 40.68 -17.41
C ALA A 965 -31.43 41.49 -16.62
N ALA A 966 -30.71 40.91 -15.64
CA ALA A 966 -29.87 41.68 -14.72
C ALA A 966 -28.51 41.01 -14.39
N PRO A 967 -27.54 40.97 -15.32
CA PRO A 967 -26.32 40.20 -15.09
C PRO A 967 -25.27 41.07 -14.38
N GLU A 968 -25.27 41.10 -13.04
CA GLU A 968 -24.00 41.27 -12.35
C GLU A 968 -23.06 40.17 -12.86
N ARG A 969 -22.00 40.55 -13.59
CA ARG A 969 -21.21 39.59 -14.39
C ARG A 969 -20.62 38.44 -13.57
N LEU A 970 -20.32 38.69 -12.30
CA LEU A 970 -19.80 37.68 -11.38
C LEU A 970 -20.91 36.74 -10.86
N GLU A 971 -22.12 37.26 -10.65
CA GLU A 971 -23.31 36.47 -10.32
C GLU A 971 -23.63 35.51 -11.46
N LEU A 972 -23.67 36.01 -12.68
CA LEU A 972 -23.90 35.21 -13.87
C LEU A 972 -22.85 34.08 -14.01
N ALA A 973 -21.57 34.40 -13.78
CA ALA A 973 -20.49 33.41 -13.82
C ALA A 973 -20.60 32.36 -12.71
N PHE A 974 -21.02 32.77 -11.51
CA PHE A 974 -21.26 31.85 -10.39
C PHE A 974 -22.38 30.86 -10.71
N ARG A 975 -23.54 31.36 -11.18
CA ARG A 975 -24.72 30.55 -11.50
C ARG A 975 -24.47 29.58 -12.66
N LEU A 976 -23.92 30.08 -13.78
CA LEU A 976 -23.55 29.22 -14.91
C LEU A 976 -22.45 28.21 -14.54
N GLY A 977 -21.47 28.62 -13.71
CA GLY A 977 -20.42 27.74 -13.22
C GLY A 977 -20.96 26.56 -12.42
N ARG A 978 -21.91 26.82 -11.52
CA ARG A 978 -22.62 25.79 -10.75
C ARG A 978 -23.40 24.85 -11.65
N ALA A 979 -24.29 25.39 -12.48
CA ALA A 979 -25.16 24.59 -13.34
C ALA A 979 -24.37 23.71 -14.32
N MET A 980 -23.44 24.30 -15.06
CA MET A 980 -22.70 23.61 -16.13
C MET A 980 -21.71 22.57 -15.59
N THR A 981 -21.41 22.56 -14.29
CA THR A 981 -20.65 21.48 -13.64
C THR A 981 -21.39 20.14 -13.72
N TYR A 982 -22.72 20.13 -13.78
CA TYR A 982 -23.53 18.91 -13.93
C TYR A 982 -23.51 18.33 -15.36
N LEU A 983 -23.08 19.13 -16.36
CA LEU A 983 -22.93 18.66 -17.75
C LEU A 983 -21.69 17.78 -17.95
N ARG A 984 -20.83 17.67 -16.92
CA ARG A 984 -19.72 16.71 -16.97
C ARG A 984 -20.24 15.28 -16.87
N PRO A 985 -19.57 14.33 -17.55
CA PRO A 985 -19.97 12.92 -17.61
C PRO A 985 -20.34 12.35 -16.23
N GLY A 986 -21.50 11.70 -16.14
CA GLY A 986 -21.95 11.01 -14.93
C GLY A 986 -22.53 11.86 -13.80
N ARG A 987 -22.64 13.18 -13.98
CA ARG A 987 -23.11 14.10 -12.93
C ARG A 987 -24.55 14.55 -13.14
N ALA A 988 -24.99 14.65 -14.39
CA ALA A 988 -26.35 15.07 -14.74
C ALA A 988 -27.41 14.16 -14.07
N LEU A 989 -27.22 12.84 -14.10
CA LEU A 989 -28.12 11.90 -13.39
C LEU A 989 -28.08 12.08 -11.87
N GLY A 990 -26.90 12.27 -11.30
CA GLY A 990 -26.76 12.51 -9.85
C GLY A 990 -27.47 13.77 -9.37
N GLY A 991 -27.54 14.81 -10.21
CA GLY A 991 -28.25 16.06 -9.92
C GLY A 991 -29.73 16.07 -10.28
N SER A 992 -30.24 15.09 -11.04
CA SER A 992 -31.61 15.10 -11.57
C SER A 992 -32.47 13.92 -11.13
N ARG A 993 -31.89 12.88 -10.52
CA ARG A 993 -32.63 11.67 -10.08
C ARG A 993 -32.63 11.54 -8.56
N PRO A 994 -33.73 11.05 -7.95
CA PRO A 994 -33.76 10.78 -6.52
C PRO A 994 -32.76 9.67 -6.14
N GLY A 995 -32.25 9.71 -4.92
CA GLY A 995 -31.26 8.74 -4.42
C GLY A 995 -31.76 7.29 -4.49
N THR A 996 -33.07 7.07 -4.39
CA THR A 996 -33.74 5.77 -4.57
C THR A 996 -33.57 5.24 -5.99
N ALA A 997 -33.81 6.06 -7.02
CA ALA A 997 -33.60 5.65 -8.41
C ALA A 997 -32.14 5.28 -8.69
N LEU A 998 -31.19 6.11 -8.20
CA LEU A 998 -29.76 5.83 -8.32
C LEU A 998 -29.36 4.54 -7.61
N LYS A 999 -29.91 4.29 -6.42
CA LYS A 999 -29.75 3.03 -5.67
C LYS A 999 -30.20 1.83 -6.49
N LEU A 1000 -31.35 1.90 -7.15
CA LEU A 1000 -31.82 0.81 -8.01
C LEU A 1000 -30.92 0.59 -9.24
N GLY A 1001 -30.39 1.66 -9.84
CA GLY A 1001 -29.42 1.53 -10.92
C GLY A 1001 -28.10 0.87 -10.49
N LEU A 1002 -27.60 1.22 -9.30
CA LEU A 1002 -26.42 0.58 -8.70
C LEU A 1002 -26.69 -0.90 -8.40
N LEU A 1003 -27.86 -1.23 -7.85
CA LEU A 1003 -28.26 -2.61 -7.59
C LEU A 1003 -28.44 -3.42 -8.87
N GLY A 1004 -29.04 -2.85 -9.92
CA GLY A 1004 -29.16 -3.50 -11.22
C GLY A 1004 -27.80 -3.77 -11.88
N ALA A 1005 -26.88 -2.80 -11.84
CA ALA A 1005 -25.51 -2.99 -12.29
C ALA A 1005 -24.79 -4.10 -11.49
N LEU A 1006 -25.02 -4.15 -10.18
CA LEU A 1006 -24.46 -5.19 -9.31
C LEU A 1006 -25.07 -6.58 -9.60
N ARG A 1007 -26.38 -6.69 -9.81
CA ARG A 1007 -27.06 -7.92 -10.24
C ARG A 1007 -26.47 -8.44 -11.55
N SER A 1008 -26.23 -7.55 -12.50
CA SER A 1008 -25.63 -7.92 -13.78
C SER A 1008 -24.19 -8.43 -13.62
N ALA A 1009 -23.41 -7.83 -12.72
CA ALA A 1009 -22.01 -8.20 -12.47
C ALA A 1009 -21.83 -9.44 -11.58
N ALA A 1010 -22.77 -9.65 -10.66
CA ALA A 1010 -22.77 -10.73 -9.67
C ALA A 1010 -24.21 -11.26 -9.47
N PRO A 1011 -24.72 -12.12 -10.36
CA PRO A 1011 -26.08 -12.66 -10.27
C PRO A 1011 -26.36 -13.48 -9.00
N SER A 1012 -25.30 -13.89 -8.29
CA SER A 1012 -25.35 -14.63 -7.03
C SER A 1012 -25.29 -13.74 -5.77
N ALA A 1013 -25.16 -12.42 -5.92
CA ALA A 1013 -25.12 -11.50 -4.78
C ALA A 1013 -26.47 -11.47 -4.07
N VAL A 1014 -26.47 -11.68 -2.74
CA VAL A 1014 -27.66 -11.49 -1.90
C VAL A 1014 -27.86 -9.99 -1.74
N ILE A 1015 -28.92 -9.46 -2.34
CA ILE A 1015 -29.32 -8.05 -2.18
C ILE A 1015 -30.31 -8.01 -1.01
N PRO A 1016 -30.21 -7.04 -0.09
CA PRO A 1016 -31.07 -6.95 1.09
C PRO A 1016 -32.56 -7.13 0.75
N GLY A 1017 -33.24 -7.93 1.57
CA GLY A 1017 -34.53 -8.56 1.25
C GLY A 1017 -35.79 -7.70 1.36
N ASP A 1018 -35.66 -6.41 1.67
CA ASP A 1018 -36.80 -5.48 1.82
C ASP A 1018 -36.93 -4.55 0.60
N MET A 1019 -37.05 -5.13 -0.61
CA MET A 1019 -37.43 -4.37 -1.80
C MET A 1019 -38.83 -4.79 -2.24
N ASP A 1020 -39.68 -3.80 -2.48
CA ASP A 1020 -40.99 -4.03 -3.11
C ASP A 1020 -40.82 -4.55 -4.55
N ALA A 1021 -41.88 -5.15 -5.08
CA ALA A 1021 -41.86 -5.80 -6.39
C ALA A 1021 -41.53 -4.84 -7.55
N HIS A 1022 -41.88 -3.55 -7.43
CA HIS A 1022 -41.62 -2.55 -8.45
C HIS A 1022 -40.13 -2.15 -8.47
N SER A 1023 -39.54 -1.91 -7.30
CA SER A 1023 -38.10 -1.66 -7.14
C SER A 1023 -37.23 -2.82 -7.64
N ALA A 1024 -37.64 -4.06 -7.31
CA ALA A 1024 -36.96 -5.26 -7.80
C ALA A 1024 -37.02 -5.39 -9.32
N ALA A 1025 -38.20 -5.13 -9.92
CA ALA A 1025 -38.39 -5.17 -11.36
C ALA A 1025 -37.55 -4.12 -12.10
N PHE A 1026 -37.43 -2.91 -11.55
CA PHE A 1026 -36.58 -1.87 -12.14
C PHE A 1026 -35.08 -2.25 -12.09
N ALA A 1027 -34.61 -2.78 -10.96
CA ALA A 1027 -33.22 -3.27 -10.86
C ALA A 1027 -32.94 -4.42 -11.85
N ASP A 1028 -33.91 -5.32 -12.09
CA ASP A 1028 -33.79 -6.39 -13.09
C ASP A 1028 -33.78 -5.85 -14.52
N GLN A 1029 -34.61 -4.85 -14.84
CA GLN A 1029 -34.59 -4.17 -16.14
C GLN A 1029 -33.23 -3.51 -16.40
N VAL A 1030 -32.65 -2.85 -15.40
CA VAL A 1030 -31.30 -2.29 -15.51
C VAL A 1030 -30.27 -3.39 -15.72
N ALA A 1031 -30.36 -4.50 -14.98
CA ALA A 1031 -29.42 -5.62 -15.13
C ALA A 1031 -29.46 -6.23 -16.54
N GLU A 1032 -30.66 -6.46 -17.08
CA GLU A 1032 -30.87 -6.95 -18.43
C GLU A 1032 -30.37 -5.96 -19.48
N ALA A 1033 -30.67 -4.67 -19.33
CA ALA A 1033 -30.16 -3.63 -20.22
C ALA A 1033 -28.63 -3.60 -20.23
N VAL A 1034 -27.96 -3.73 -19.07
CA VAL A 1034 -26.49 -3.86 -18.97
C VAL A 1034 -25.99 -5.11 -19.71
N HIS A 1035 -26.70 -6.24 -19.62
CA HIS A 1035 -26.36 -7.45 -20.38
C HIS A 1035 -26.46 -7.26 -21.89
N GLN A 1036 -27.40 -6.44 -22.37
CA GLN A 1036 -27.58 -6.15 -23.79
C GLN A 1036 -26.59 -5.11 -24.33
N MET A 1037 -25.89 -4.36 -23.47
CA MET A 1037 -24.85 -3.43 -23.89
C MET A 1037 -23.66 -4.14 -24.56
N ALA A 1038 -22.89 -3.39 -25.35
CA ALA A 1038 -21.62 -3.84 -25.90
C ALA A 1038 -20.70 -4.38 -24.80
N ALA A 1039 -20.02 -5.51 -25.07
CA ALA A 1039 -19.21 -6.22 -24.08
C ALA A 1039 -18.22 -5.30 -23.35
N ARG A 1040 -17.56 -4.37 -24.07
CA ARG A 1040 -16.64 -3.39 -23.47
C ARG A 1040 -17.30 -2.51 -22.40
N THR A 1041 -18.50 -2.00 -22.66
CA THR A 1041 -19.22 -1.11 -21.75
C THR A 1041 -19.76 -1.89 -20.56
N ARG A 1042 -20.31 -3.09 -20.81
CA ARG A 1042 -20.76 -4.03 -19.79
C ARG A 1042 -19.63 -4.42 -18.84
N ASP A 1043 -18.49 -4.86 -19.36
CA ASP A 1043 -17.33 -5.28 -18.56
C ASP A 1043 -16.78 -4.10 -17.73
N ARG A 1044 -16.86 -2.87 -18.26
CA ARG A 1044 -16.47 -1.66 -17.52
C ARG A 1044 -17.44 -1.36 -16.38
N ILE A 1045 -18.76 -1.43 -16.62
CA ILE A 1045 -19.78 -1.28 -15.58
C ILE A 1045 -19.57 -2.35 -14.49
N HIS A 1046 -19.35 -3.60 -14.89
CA HIS A 1046 -19.06 -4.70 -13.98
C HIS A 1046 -17.79 -4.44 -13.16
N ALA A 1047 -16.68 -4.08 -13.79
CA ALA A 1047 -15.45 -3.77 -13.06
C ALA A 1047 -15.61 -2.60 -12.08
N LEU A 1048 -16.34 -1.55 -12.47
CA LEU A 1048 -16.59 -0.37 -11.62
C LEU A 1048 -17.49 -0.71 -10.43
N VAL A 1049 -18.62 -1.40 -10.65
CA VAL A 1049 -19.53 -1.74 -9.55
C VAL A 1049 -18.88 -2.71 -8.57
N LEU A 1050 -18.08 -3.65 -9.07
CA LEU A 1050 -17.35 -4.58 -8.23
C LEU A 1050 -16.21 -3.90 -7.44
N ASP A 1051 -15.50 -2.93 -8.04
CA ASP A 1051 -14.51 -2.12 -7.32
C ASP A 1051 -15.15 -1.21 -6.26
N LEU A 1052 -16.31 -0.62 -6.58
CA LEU A 1052 -17.05 0.25 -5.67
C LEU A 1052 -17.50 -0.47 -4.40
N VAL A 1053 -17.82 -1.76 -4.51
CA VAL A 1053 -18.32 -2.57 -3.39
C VAL A 1053 -17.17 -3.27 -2.63
N ARG A 1054 -16.06 -3.59 -3.29
CA ARG A 1054 -14.95 -4.35 -2.69
C ARG A 1054 -14.38 -3.64 -1.44
N GLY A 1055 -14.45 -4.32 -0.30
CA GLY A 1055 -13.87 -3.85 0.96
C GLY A 1055 -14.64 -2.70 1.64
N ARG A 1056 -15.84 -2.35 1.15
CA ARG A 1056 -16.74 -1.38 1.77
C ARG A 1056 -17.88 -2.10 2.50
N ARG A 1057 -18.39 -1.48 3.57
CA ARG A 1057 -19.60 -1.96 4.27
C ARG A 1057 -20.87 -1.43 3.63
N SER A 1058 -20.85 -0.17 3.20
CA SER A 1058 -21.97 0.48 2.53
C SER A 1058 -21.50 1.52 1.51
N ILE A 1059 -22.36 1.82 0.55
CA ILE A 1059 -22.20 2.91 -0.43
C ILE A 1059 -23.30 3.93 -0.16
N ASN A 1060 -22.94 5.19 0.14
CA ASN A 1060 -23.91 6.25 0.43
C ASN A 1060 -24.09 7.18 -0.78
N LEU A 1061 -25.10 6.90 -1.61
CA LEU A 1061 -25.38 7.70 -2.81
C LEU A 1061 -25.93 9.08 -2.45
N SER A 1062 -26.68 9.21 -1.35
CA SER A 1062 -27.18 10.51 -0.86
C SER A 1062 -26.04 11.43 -0.40
N ALA A 1063 -24.96 10.88 0.18
CA ALA A 1063 -23.75 11.64 0.49
C ALA A 1063 -23.01 12.08 -0.78
N TRP A 1064 -22.89 11.18 -1.77
CA TRP A 1064 -22.33 11.53 -3.07
C TRP A 1064 -23.14 12.64 -3.76
N GLN A 1065 -24.48 12.55 -3.83
CA GLN A 1065 -25.32 13.60 -4.42
C GLN A 1065 -25.16 14.96 -3.73
N ARG A 1066 -25.15 14.98 -2.39
CA ARG A 1066 -24.87 16.22 -1.63
C ARG A 1066 -23.49 16.80 -1.94
N SER A 1067 -22.50 15.96 -2.21
CA SER A 1067 -21.16 16.39 -2.60
C SER A 1067 -21.12 17.04 -3.99
N LEU A 1068 -22.02 16.66 -4.92
CA LEU A 1068 -22.10 17.25 -6.26
C LEU A 1068 -22.44 18.74 -6.19
N ALA A 1069 -23.36 19.12 -5.29
CA ALA A 1069 -23.73 20.51 -5.05
C ALA A 1069 -22.56 21.32 -4.47
N ARG A 1070 -21.78 20.73 -3.54
CA ARG A 1070 -20.56 21.36 -3.00
C ARG A 1070 -19.51 21.55 -4.07
N THR A 1071 -19.27 20.55 -4.92
CA THR A 1071 -18.37 20.67 -6.08
C THR A 1071 -18.86 21.76 -7.05
N ALA A 1072 -20.17 21.84 -7.30
CA ALA A 1072 -20.75 22.89 -8.14
C ALA A 1072 -20.53 24.28 -7.54
N ASP A 1073 -20.70 24.47 -6.22
CA ASP A 1073 -20.44 25.72 -5.52
C ASP A 1073 -18.97 26.15 -5.64
N ARG A 1074 -18.04 25.21 -5.47
CA ARG A 1074 -16.61 25.43 -5.66
C ARG A 1074 -16.28 25.84 -7.10
N ALA A 1075 -16.96 25.25 -8.09
CA ALA A 1075 -16.82 25.63 -9.50
C ALA A 1075 -17.39 27.03 -9.76
N GLY A 1076 -18.55 27.34 -9.17
CA GLY A 1076 -19.11 28.69 -9.19
C GLY A 1076 -18.13 29.72 -8.64
N LEU A 1077 -17.54 29.45 -7.47
CA LEU A 1077 -16.52 30.30 -6.85
C LEU A 1077 -15.28 30.48 -7.76
N LEU A 1078 -14.82 29.39 -8.37
CA LEU A 1078 -13.68 29.43 -9.29
C LEU A 1078 -13.92 30.39 -10.46
N PHE A 1079 -15.11 30.34 -11.07
CA PHE A 1079 -15.43 31.15 -12.25
C PHE A 1079 -15.83 32.59 -11.90
N CYS A 1080 -16.48 32.84 -10.77
CA CYS A 1080 -16.79 34.21 -10.34
C CYS A 1080 -15.58 34.91 -9.70
N GLY A 1081 -14.67 34.17 -9.06
CA GLY A 1081 -13.45 34.68 -8.44
C GLY A 1081 -13.68 35.58 -7.21
N ASP A 1082 -14.90 35.65 -6.68
CA ASP A 1082 -15.32 36.54 -5.60
C ASP A 1082 -16.06 35.75 -4.52
N LEU A 1083 -15.36 35.46 -3.41
CA LEU A 1083 -15.87 34.65 -2.31
C LEU A 1083 -17.05 35.28 -1.57
N PRO A 1084 -17.03 36.57 -1.17
CA PRO A 1084 -18.21 37.23 -0.61
C PRO A 1084 -19.45 37.12 -1.48
N VAL A 1085 -19.31 37.30 -2.80
CA VAL A 1085 -20.43 37.17 -3.73
C VAL A 1085 -20.96 35.72 -3.75
N ALA A 1086 -20.08 34.74 -3.89
CA ALA A 1086 -20.43 33.32 -3.89
C ALA A 1086 -21.09 32.85 -2.58
N ALA A 1087 -20.51 33.22 -1.43
CA ALA A 1087 -21.02 32.85 -0.12
C ALA A 1087 -22.39 33.48 0.17
N ARG A 1088 -22.60 34.74 -0.22
CA ARG A 1088 -23.91 35.41 -0.13
C ARG A 1088 -24.97 34.66 -0.93
N PHE A 1089 -24.68 34.27 -2.18
CA PHE A 1089 -25.64 33.52 -2.99
C PHE A 1089 -26.09 32.22 -2.34
N ILE A 1090 -25.15 31.47 -1.76
CA ILE A 1090 -25.48 30.20 -1.10
C ILE A 1090 -26.24 30.45 0.23
N ALA A 1091 -25.91 31.53 0.94
CA ALA A 1091 -26.61 31.91 2.16
C ALA A 1091 -28.06 32.38 1.90
N ASP A 1092 -28.28 33.11 0.80
CA ASP A 1092 -29.62 33.55 0.37
C ASP A 1092 -30.52 32.35 0.00
N GLU A 1093 -29.93 31.22 -0.42
CA GLU A 1093 -30.62 29.93 -0.63
C GLU A 1093 -30.92 29.19 0.70
N GLY A 1094 -30.60 29.77 1.86
CA GLY A 1094 -30.76 29.12 3.18
C GLY A 1094 -29.71 28.05 3.50
N ALA A 1095 -28.68 27.89 2.67
CA ALA A 1095 -27.69 26.81 2.78
C ALA A 1095 -26.42 27.24 3.55
N VAL A 1096 -26.58 27.68 4.79
CA VAL A 1096 -25.50 28.25 5.63
C VAL A 1096 -24.28 27.32 5.74
N ASP A 1097 -24.49 26.01 5.89
CA ASP A 1097 -23.41 25.02 5.99
C ASP A 1097 -22.60 24.86 4.70
N ARG A 1098 -23.22 25.09 3.53
CA ARG A 1098 -22.52 25.08 2.23
C ARG A 1098 -21.72 26.37 2.06
N ALA A 1099 -22.26 27.51 2.49
CA ALA A 1099 -21.54 28.78 2.45
C ALA A 1099 -20.29 28.74 3.35
N ALA A 1100 -20.41 28.17 4.56
CA ALA A 1100 -19.28 28.00 5.48
C ALA A 1100 -18.18 27.10 4.90
N GLU A 1101 -18.57 25.95 4.34
CA GLU A 1101 -17.62 25.03 3.71
C GLU A 1101 -16.95 25.63 2.46
N LEU A 1102 -17.68 26.41 1.66
CA LEU A 1102 -17.11 27.12 0.52
C LEU A 1102 -16.03 28.12 0.97
N VAL A 1103 -16.25 28.81 2.09
CA VAL A 1103 -15.24 29.68 2.69
C VAL A 1103 -14.03 28.87 3.12
N ASP A 1104 -14.19 27.74 3.81
CA ASP A 1104 -13.07 26.89 4.22
C ASP A 1104 -12.28 26.34 3.03
N TYR A 1105 -12.96 25.93 1.96
CA TYR A 1105 -12.33 25.53 0.70
C TYR A 1105 -11.53 26.67 0.08
N ALA A 1106 -12.05 27.89 0.08
CA ALA A 1106 -11.35 29.05 -0.45
C ALA A 1106 -10.04 29.38 0.30
N LEU A 1107 -9.95 28.97 1.58
CA LEU A 1107 -8.75 29.11 2.40
C LEU A 1107 -7.80 27.92 2.32
N SER A 1108 -8.14 26.89 1.55
CA SER A 1108 -7.39 25.64 1.51
C SER A 1108 -6.21 25.71 0.53
N SER A 1109 -5.21 24.84 0.71
CA SER A 1109 -4.11 24.70 -0.26
C SER A 1109 -4.58 24.20 -1.62
N GLU A 1110 -5.66 23.44 -1.64
CA GLU A 1110 -6.29 22.89 -2.83
C GLU A 1110 -6.81 24.01 -3.73
N PHE A 1111 -7.52 24.99 -3.18
CA PHE A 1111 -8.02 26.12 -3.97
C PHE A 1111 -6.90 27.05 -4.44
N SER A 1112 -5.90 27.35 -3.58
CA SER A 1112 -4.71 28.10 -4.01
C SER A 1112 -3.96 27.38 -5.13
N GLY A 1113 -3.76 26.06 -5.00
CA GLY A 1113 -3.13 25.22 -6.02
C GLY A 1113 -3.92 25.17 -7.32
N LEU A 1114 -5.25 25.10 -7.24
CA LEU A 1114 -6.16 25.12 -8.39
C LEU A 1114 -6.06 26.45 -9.15
N ARG A 1115 -6.12 27.58 -8.43
CA ARG A 1115 -5.97 28.92 -9.02
C ARG A 1115 -4.60 29.07 -9.70
N GLY A 1116 -3.52 28.57 -9.08
CA GLY A 1116 -2.18 28.55 -9.69
C GLY A 1116 -2.11 27.70 -10.96
N HIS A 1117 -2.65 26.48 -10.92
CA HIS A 1117 -2.66 25.55 -12.06
C HIS A 1117 -3.41 26.12 -13.27
N LEU A 1118 -4.50 26.84 -13.04
CA LEU A 1118 -5.32 27.46 -14.08
C LEU A 1118 -4.84 28.87 -14.49
N GLY A 1119 -3.78 29.39 -13.86
CA GLY A 1119 -3.26 30.73 -14.14
C GLY A 1119 -4.22 31.85 -13.74
N LEU A 1120 -5.00 31.64 -12.68
CA LEU A 1120 -5.97 32.59 -12.09
C LEU A 1120 -5.40 33.33 -10.87
N SER A 1121 -4.15 33.02 -10.49
CA SER A 1121 -3.47 33.67 -9.35
C SER A 1121 -3.20 35.15 -9.63
N ILE A 1122 -3.22 35.97 -8.58
CA ILE A 1122 -2.86 37.37 -8.67
C ILE A 1122 -1.33 37.50 -8.64
N ASP A 1123 -0.74 37.79 -9.80
CA ASP A 1123 0.65 38.22 -9.93
C ASP A 1123 0.67 39.76 -10.11
N VAL A 1124 1.48 40.48 -9.33
CA VAL A 1124 1.61 41.96 -9.36
C VAL A 1124 2.91 42.37 -10.03
#